data_AF-A0A9P8C5K5-F1
#
_entry.id   AF-A0A9P8C5K5-F1
#
_cell.length_a   1.000
_cell.length_b   1.000
_cell.length_c   1.000
_cell.angle_alpha   90.00
_cell.angle_beta   90.00
_cell.angle_gamma   90.00
#
_symmetry.space_group_name_H-M   'P 1'
#
loop_
_entity.id
_entity.type
_entity.pdbx_description
1 polymer ?
#
loop_
_entity_poly.entity_id
_entity_poly.type
_entity_poly.pdbx_seq_one_letter_code
_entity_poly.pdbx_strand_id
1 'polypeptide(L)'
;MSSPSPSDGPAPAEAPPQASGRKSSRWSRRTKLKNGTFILPATGERVRRQITLRNPGNFQGPHPQLGDSSNDDYFPLRRTYSRAGTFRTAVENTTASAKEFWRWLQTPTAKGVLKCSLAYLLGSMGTFLPPLAHFLGKQDGKHIVATITVYFHPARSVGSMEEGILLGLAAFLYATFIAISGMATSVFFESQAHLIGVAYALIIIVFCGGGLGLVGWLKQKFNSPLVNVAASTASIAIITVLTKENAVHVGMFTNDKIVQVMKMVIMGLSTSFAVSMLVWPVSARTELRETMIKTTDSLSSMLTMITRGFLSGSETDLRSSSFTKALAKYKSVYSQMTKNLREAKFEHYFLGHEEQYKIQDRLVNCMQRLSQSIGGLRSAAATQFTLLREMPNRGGTPNMNHYSIPQIYGGPFSPTSSAKQDRFAVLTAIEEASEEGSGAEDPPPEEGSPLHHIGRPSSKNGNGTMPTARTPSEIFSRFILQLGPSMKSLAYTLSQILDELPFGEGPEYAIAINEHFQTSLTDAIKLYSVARSDALRELYKSKDIDRDRPPSVEADFEEVAASCGHFSFSLLSFAEEMQNFMTILEELKDLIDGPQPRSWKWLRFWWKERSSKKQSADSDPERESLIDQNRENDVPKDLPTFALQRRRSRTWKAESEGQENPRSGLYRYAIVLLRFMERDDIRFAIKVGIGAALWSMFAFIPETRPIYRHWRGEWGLVSFMLVCSMTIGASNTTGYARFLATFVGAISATLVWASCQGNPFALAFCGWLFSIPCFYLIVAKGKGPLGRFTLLTYNLSALYSYSLSVAEVDDDSDEGGTAPAIIEIASHRVAAVLAGVVWGLIITRVVWPISARQKFKDGLSLLWLRMGLIWKRDPLSAMVEGESKESYMNLREEFILQRYVLQLDNLRDAATNEFELRGPFPSKAYGRIIESTNKMLNAFHAMNLVIEKDPTPTDGETLLLKHTLEERMQLCARISHLFQVLASSLRLEYPMNDALPSAERPRDRLLTKIFQYRKSAASSEDPSAVVATDEDYELLYAYALVTGQLAEEIKKIEKEVELLFGVVDEDLLKLQ
;
A
#
# COMPACT_ATOMS: atom_id res chain seq x y z
N MET A 1 -30.06 62.03 -34.24
CA MET A 1 -30.84 62.57 -33.12
C MET A 1 -30.07 62.28 -31.85
N SER A 2 -29.51 63.24 -31.11
CA SER A 2 -29.41 64.69 -31.39
C SER A 2 -28.11 65.25 -30.77
N SER A 3 -27.54 66.26 -31.42
CA SER A 3 -26.29 66.99 -31.08
C SER A 3 -26.49 67.93 -29.85
N PRO A 4 -25.47 68.65 -29.30
CA PRO A 4 -24.16 68.93 -29.90
C PRO A 4 -22.90 68.98 -28.99
N SER A 5 -21.76 69.22 -29.66
CA SER A 5 -20.48 69.76 -29.16
C SER A 5 -20.56 71.33 -29.14
N PRO A 6 -19.51 72.20 -29.12
CA PRO A 6 -18.08 72.04 -29.51
C PRO A 6 -17.02 72.82 -28.67
N SER A 7 -15.80 72.92 -29.22
CA SER A 7 -14.80 74.01 -29.10
C SER A 7 -14.06 74.26 -27.76
N ASP A 8 -12.78 74.64 -27.74
CA ASP A 8 -11.70 74.61 -28.75
C ASP A 8 -10.34 74.83 -28.07
N GLY A 9 -9.22 74.52 -28.75
CA GLY A 9 -7.90 75.07 -28.41
C GLY A 9 -6.74 74.06 -28.27
N PRO A 10 -5.47 74.47 -28.49
CA PRO A 10 -4.52 73.60 -29.18
C PRO A 10 -3.29 73.14 -28.36
N ALA A 11 -2.52 72.26 -28.99
CA ALA A 11 -1.21 71.75 -28.56
C ALA A 11 -0.14 72.10 -29.63
N PRO A 12 1.15 71.72 -29.50
CA PRO A 12 1.86 71.11 -28.36
C PRO A 12 3.17 71.86 -27.96
N ALA A 13 3.69 71.60 -26.74
CA ALA A 13 5.08 71.95 -26.40
C ALA A 13 5.69 71.05 -25.30
N GLU A 14 6.93 70.63 -25.56
CA GLU A 14 8.07 70.36 -24.67
C GLU A 14 7.87 70.09 -23.15
N ALA A 15 8.41 68.96 -22.68
CA ALA A 15 8.80 68.77 -21.28
C ALA A 15 10.26 69.21 -21.09
N PRO A 16 10.62 69.81 -19.93
CA PRO A 16 11.48 69.08 -19.00
C PRO A 16 11.07 69.31 -17.50
N PRO A 17 11.96 69.46 -16.49
CA PRO A 17 12.07 68.41 -15.46
C PRO A 17 11.94 68.88 -14.00
N GLN A 18 11.79 67.96 -13.04
CA GLN A 18 12.39 68.12 -11.69
C GLN A 18 12.49 66.81 -10.89
N ALA A 19 13.08 66.89 -9.69
CA ALA A 19 13.79 65.79 -9.03
C ALA A 19 13.33 65.47 -7.58
N SER A 20 13.97 64.47 -7.00
CA SER A 20 13.86 63.99 -5.60
C SER A 20 12.61 63.19 -5.23
N GLY A 21 12.67 62.20 -4.31
CA GLY A 21 13.85 61.60 -3.70
C GLY A 21 13.58 60.96 -2.34
N ARG A 22 13.68 59.63 -2.22
CA ARG A 22 13.64 58.92 -0.93
C ARG A 22 14.75 57.87 -0.82
N LYS A 23 15.57 57.98 0.22
CA LYS A 23 16.66 57.04 0.54
C LYS A 23 16.07 55.81 1.25
N SER A 24 16.27 54.61 0.71
CA SER A 24 16.00 53.36 1.43
C SER A 24 17.23 52.90 2.21
N SER A 25 17.16 52.88 3.54
CA SER A 25 18.26 52.45 4.41
C SER A 25 18.44 50.92 4.41
N ARG A 26 19.16 50.37 3.42
CA ARG A 26 19.60 48.97 3.43
C ARG A 26 20.80 48.78 4.35
N TRP A 27 20.57 48.28 5.57
CA TRP A 27 21.64 47.81 6.46
C TRP A 27 21.27 46.45 7.09
N SER A 28 21.18 45.42 6.25
CA SER A 28 21.03 44.04 6.73
C SER A 28 22.38 43.48 7.20
N ARG A 29 22.41 42.89 8.39
CA ARG A 29 23.59 42.16 8.90
C ARG A 29 23.70 40.81 8.18
N ARG A 30 24.51 40.75 7.11
CA ARG A 30 24.89 39.49 6.45
C ARG A 30 25.75 38.62 7.38
N THR A 31 25.13 37.75 8.18
CA THR A 31 25.79 36.54 8.68
C THR A 31 25.95 35.55 7.55
N LYS A 32 27.14 35.47 6.95
CA LYS A 32 27.46 34.44 5.95
C LYS A 32 27.44 33.05 6.60
N LEU A 33 26.74 32.10 5.99
CA LEU A 33 26.93 30.68 6.28
C LEU A 33 28.37 30.25 5.92
N LYS A 34 28.91 29.25 6.60
CA LYS A 34 30.21 28.65 6.22
C LYS A 34 30.04 27.82 4.95
N ASN A 35 30.95 27.97 3.99
CA ASN A 35 31.01 27.08 2.81
C ASN A 35 31.34 25.65 3.26
N GLY A 36 30.39 24.73 3.07
CA GLY A 36 30.60 23.30 3.28
C GLY A 36 31.54 22.70 2.24
N THR A 37 32.23 21.61 2.60
CA THR A 37 32.91 20.75 1.62
C THR A 37 32.00 19.57 1.31
N PHE A 38 31.68 19.35 0.05
CA PHE A 38 30.92 18.20 -0.43
C PHE A 38 31.78 17.38 -1.40
N ILE A 39 31.32 16.19 -1.75
CA ILE A 39 31.93 15.34 -2.78
C ILE A 39 30.92 15.21 -3.91
N LEU A 40 31.36 15.48 -5.15
CA LEU A 40 30.58 15.22 -6.35
C LEU A 40 30.58 13.69 -6.59
N PRO A 41 29.46 12.97 -6.41
CA PRO A 41 29.48 11.51 -6.47
C PRO A 41 29.90 10.98 -7.84
N ALA A 42 29.59 11.72 -8.92
CA ALA A 42 29.95 11.35 -10.28
C ALA A 42 31.46 11.43 -10.59
N THR A 43 32.26 12.16 -9.80
CA THR A 43 33.69 12.42 -10.08
C THR A 43 34.64 12.18 -8.89
N GLY A 44 34.13 11.98 -7.68
CA GLY A 44 34.92 11.90 -6.45
C GLY A 44 35.55 13.24 -6.01
N GLU A 45 35.32 14.35 -6.73
CA GLU A 45 35.99 15.62 -6.43
C GLU A 45 35.40 16.29 -5.18
N ARG A 46 36.29 16.68 -4.24
CA ARG A 46 35.91 17.34 -2.98
C ARG A 46 35.82 18.87 -3.14
N VAL A 47 34.67 19.34 -3.58
CA VAL A 47 34.39 20.76 -3.90
C VAL A 47 33.90 21.55 -2.67
N ARG A 48 34.20 22.86 -2.61
CA ARG A 48 33.82 23.75 -1.48
C ARG A 48 33.03 24.99 -1.95
N ARG A 49 31.71 24.86 -2.10
CA ARG A 49 30.78 25.94 -2.52
C ARG A 49 29.55 26.01 -1.61
N GLN A 50 28.65 26.97 -1.85
CA GLN A 50 27.38 27.11 -1.12
C GLN A 50 26.26 26.41 -1.91
N ILE A 51 25.63 25.38 -1.33
CA ILE A 51 24.66 24.51 -2.04
C ILE A 51 23.21 25.01 -1.85
N THR A 52 22.49 25.16 -2.97
CA THR A 52 21.03 25.33 -3.02
C THR A 52 20.35 24.02 -3.45
N LEU A 53 19.46 23.48 -2.62
CA LEU A 53 18.63 22.33 -2.99
C LEU A 53 17.45 22.84 -3.86
N ARG A 54 17.47 22.65 -5.19
CA ARG A 54 16.51 23.25 -6.14
C ARG A 54 15.15 22.54 -6.23
N ASN A 55 14.05 23.28 -6.42
CA ASN A 55 12.69 22.71 -6.53
C ASN A 55 12.52 21.83 -7.79
N PRO A 56 12.13 20.55 -7.69
CA PRO A 56 11.90 19.69 -8.87
C PRO A 56 10.75 20.19 -9.77
N GLY A 57 9.85 21.03 -9.26
CA GLY A 57 8.82 21.68 -10.07
C GLY A 57 9.35 22.65 -11.14
N ASN A 58 10.62 23.07 -11.05
CA ASN A 58 11.25 24.02 -11.97
C ASN A 58 12.26 23.34 -12.93
N PHE A 59 12.42 22.01 -12.89
CA PHE A 59 13.41 21.31 -13.73
C PHE A 59 12.75 20.72 -14.98
N GLN A 60 12.49 21.58 -15.96
CA GLN A 60 12.16 21.17 -17.32
C GLN A 60 13.40 21.42 -18.19
N GLY A 61 14.10 20.34 -18.58
CA GLY A 61 15.40 20.41 -19.25
C GLY A 61 15.35 21.10 -20.62
N PRO A 62 16.50 21.55 -21.16
CA PRO A 62 16.57 22.26 -22.42
C PRO A 62 16.12 21.38 -23.59
N HIS A 63 14.92 21.64 -24.10
CA HIS A 63 14.42 21.02 -25.33
C HIS A 63 15.30 21.44 -26.53
N PRO A 64 15.71 20.51 -27.41
CA PRO A 64 16.36 20.87 -28.66
C PRO A 64 15.45 21.76 -29.52
N GLN A 65 15.94 22.95 -29.88
CA GLN A 65 15.21 23.85 -30.77
C GLN A 65 15.33 23.38 -32.21
N LEU A 66 14.23 22.85 -32.74
CA LEU A 66 13.92 22.78 -34.17
C LEU A 66 12.51 23.34 -34.32
N GLY A 67 12.41 24.56 -34.84
CA GLY A 67 11.17 25.32 -34.84
C GLY A 67 10.27 25.03 -36.03
N ASP A 68 9.01 25.43 -35.89
CA ASP A 68 8.44 26.38 -36.84
C ASP A 68 7.57 27.39 -36.06
N SER A 69 7.33 28.57 -36.62
CA SER A 69 6.79 29.73 -35.91
C SER A 69 5.55 30.33 -36.59
N SER A 70 4.43 30.43 -35.88
CA SER A 70 3.41 31.48 -36.10
C SER A 70 2.37 31.54 -34.97
N ASN A 71 2.30 32.71 -34.33
CA ASN A 71 1.14 33.60 -34.16
C ASN A 71 -0.29 33.00 -34.02
N ASP A 72 -1.19 33.51 -33.17
CA ASP A 72 -1.14 34.63 -32.21
C ASP A 72 -2.25 34.49 -31.16
N ASP A 73 -2.08 35.09 -29.99
CA ASP A 73 -3.13 35.29 -28.97
C ASP A 73 -3.78 36.69 -29.12
N TYR A 74 -4.99 36.77 -29.70
CA TYR A 74 -5.77 38.02 -29.74
C TYR A 74 -7.28 37.82 -29.53
N PHE A 75 -7.81 38.57 -28.55
CA PHE A 75 -9.19 38.98 -28.21
C PHE A 75 -10.44 38.23 -28.74
N PRO A 76 -11.47 38.03 -27.89
CA PRO A 76 -12.71 37.34 -28.26
C PRO A 76 -13.66 38.21 -29.10
N LEU A 77 -13.42 38.32 -30.41
CA LEU A 77 -14.32 39.02 -31.33
C LEU A 77 -15.52 38.15 -31.75
N ARG A 78 -16.70 38.64 -31.37
CA ARG A 78 -18.08 38.24 -31.70
C ARG A 78 -18.24 37.59 -33.10
N ARG A 79 -18.21 36.26 -33.18
CA ARG A 79 -18.46 35.52 -34.43
C ARG A 79 -19.95 35.47 -34.79
N THR A 80 -20.29 35.90 -36.01
CA THR A 80 -21.57 35.63 -36.66
C THR A 80 -21.69 34.16 -37.07
N TYR A 81 -22.88 33.56 -36.91
CA TYR A 81 -23.13 32.17 -37.27
C TYR A 81 -23.16 31.98 -38.80
N SER A 82 -22.29 31.11 -39.31
CA SER A 82 -22.34 30.61 -40.70
C SER A 82 -22.22 29.09 -40.72
N ARG A 83 -23.17 28.41 -41.38
CA ARG A 83 -23.28 26.94 -41.43
C ARG A 83 -22.05 26.23 -41.99
N ALA A 84 -21.25 26.90 -42.83
CA ALA A 84 -20.03 26.32 -43.40
C ALA A 84 -18.95 26.05 -42.34
N GLY A 85 -18.88 26.86 -41.28
CA GLY A 85 -17.92 26.66 -40.19
C GLY A 85 -18.19 25.37 -39.40
N THR A 86 -19.47 25.02 -39.21
CA THR A 86 -19.88 23.87 -38.40
C THR A 86 -19.34 22.54 -38.92
N PHE A 87 -19.31 22.34 -40.25
CA PHE A 87 -18.73 21.13 -40.85
C PHE A 87 -17.21 21.09 -40.68
N ARG A 88 -16.52 22.20 -40.95
CA ARG A 88 -15.07 22.28 -40.80
C ARG A 88 -14.62 22.05 -39.34
N THR A 89 -15.29 22.69 -38.38
CA THR A 89 -15.01 22.44 -36.95
C THR A 89 -15.39 21.02 -36.52
N ALA A 90 -16.38 20.36 -37.13
CA ALA A 90 -16.65 18.94 -36.88
C ALA A 90 -15.53 18.03 -37.43
N VAL A 91 -14.93 18.35 -38.58
CA VAL A 91 -13.75 17.64 -39.13
C VAL A 91 -12.50 17.91 -38.29
N GLU A 92 -12.28 19.15 -37.86
CA GLU A 92 -11.15 19.51 -36.98
C GLU A 92 -11.29 18.84 -35.60
N ASN A 93 -12.49 18.80 -35.02
CA ASN A 93 -12.75 18.09 -33.77
C ASN A 93 -12.62 16.57 -33.92
N THR A 94 -13.15 15.96 -34.99
CA THR A 94 -13.03 14.50 -35.19
C THR A 94 -11.60 14.07 -35.50
N THR A 95 -10.82 14.87 -36.23
CA THR A 95 -9.38 14.61 -36.42
C THR A 95 -8.55 14.85 -35.16
N ALA A 96 -8.94 15.79 -34.29
CA ALA A 96 -8.36 15.93 -32.96
C ALA A 96 -8.66 14.70 -32.08
N SER A 97 -9.93 14.29 -31.95
CA SER A 97 -10.32 13.09 -31.21
C SER A 97 -9.73 11.80 -31.80
N ALA A 98 -9.52 11.72 -33.12
CA ALA A 98 -8.81 10.60 -33.75
C ALA A 98 -7.32 10.58 -33.36
N LYS A 99 -6.64 11.73 -33.30
CA LYS A 99 -5.26 11.85 -32.80
C LYS A 99 -5.16 11.50 -31.30
N GLU A 100 -6.14 11.90 -30.49
CA GLU A 100 -6.22 11.52 -29.07
C GLU A 100 -6.50 10.02 -28.89
N PHE A 101 -7.42 9.44 -29.67
CA PHE A 101 -7.67 8.01 -29.68
C PHE A 101 -6.44 7.21 -30.13
N TRP A 102 -5.70 7.69 -31.12
CA TRP A 102 -4.44 7.08 -31.56
C TRP A 102 -3.35 7.12 -30.47
N ARG A 103 -3.18 8.26 -29.80
CA ARG A 103 -2.31 8.39 -28.62
C ARG A 103 -2.74 7.44 -27.49
N TRP A 104 -4.05 7.33 -27.24
CA TRP A 104 -4.59 6.37 -26.27
C TRP A 104 -4.29 4.93 -26.67
N LEU A 105 -4.41 4.57 -27.94
CA LEU A 105 -4.13 3.22 -28.47
C LEU A 105 -2.67 2.79 -28.24
N GLN A 106 -1.73 3.75 -28.19
CA GLN A 106 -0.31 3.50 -27.91
C GLN A 106 -0.01 3.22 -26.43
N THR A 107 -0.94 3.54 -25.51
CA THR A 107 -0.75 3.29 -24.06
C THR A 107 -0.65 1.80 -23.72
N PRO A 108 0.08 1.41 -22.65
CA PRO A 108 0.17 0.01 -22.24
C PRO A 108 -1.19 -0.58 -21.84
N THR A 109 -2.11 0.24 -21.29
CA THR A 109 -3.46 -0.20 -20.91
C THR A 109 -4.32 -0.49 -22.15
N ALA A 110 -4.28 0.34 -23.19
CA ALA A 110 -4.98 0.07 -24.45
C ALA A 110 -4.41 -1.16 -25.18
N LYS A 111 -3.08 -1.28 -25.26
CA LYS A 111 -2.40 -2.49 -25.77
C LYS A 111 -2.84 -3.75 -25.03
N GLY A 112 -2.93 -3.69 -23.69
CA GLY A 112 -3.46 -4.78 -22.87
C GLY A 112 -4.92 -5.14 -23.20
N VAL A 113 -5.81 -4.14 -23.34
CA VAL A 113 -7.22 -4.38 -23.72
C VAL A 113 -7.32 -5.02 -25.11
N LEU A 114 -6.56 -4.54 -26.10
CA LEU A 114 -6.53 -5.10 -27.45
C LEU A 114 -5.98 -6.54 -27.46
N LYS A 115 -4.86 -6.78 -26.76
CA LYS A 115 -4.26 -8.11 -26.55
C LYS A 115 -5.25 -9.12 -25.97
N CYS A 116 -6.05 -8.70 -24.97
CA CYS A 116 -7.13 -9.52 -24.43
C CYS A 116 -8.26 -9.78 -25.44
N SER A 117 -8.70 -8.75 -26.19
CA SER A 117 -9.74 -8.91 -27.22
C SER A 117 -9.33 -9.91 -28.31
N LEU A 118 -8.05 -9.92 -28.69
CA LEU A 118 -7.49 -10.86 -29.67
C LEU A 118 -7.48 -12.31 -29.13
N ALA A 119 -7.09 -12.53 -27.88
CA ALA A 119 -7.19 -13.86 -27.27
C ALA A 119 -8.64 -14.34 -27.15
N TYR A 120 -9.59 -13.44 -26.87
CA TYR A 120 -11.02 -13.78 -26.88
C TYR A 120 -11.53 -14.16 -28.28
N LEU A 121 -11.14 -13.40 -29.32
CA LEU A 121 -11.46 -13.73 -30.71
C LEU A 121 -10.92 -15.11 -31.07
N LEU A 122 -9.64 -15.38 -30.80
CA LEU A 122 -9.01 -16.69 -31.02
C LEU A 122 -9.67 -17.81 -30.20
N GLY A 123 -10.03 -17.56 -28.94
CA GLY A 123 -10.78 -18.51 -28.11
C GLY A 123 -12.19 -18.81 -28.65
N SER A 124 -12.84 -17.83 -29.29
CA SER A 124 -14.14 -18.01 -29.94
C SER A 124 -14.05 -18.83 -31.23
N MET A 125 -12.88 -18.91 -31.89
CA MET A 125 -12.67 -19.76 -33.06
C MET A 125 -12.85 -21.25 -32.74
N GLY A 126 -12.67 -21.68 -31.47
CA GLY A 126 -13.00 -23.04 -31.02
C GLY A 126 -14.51 -23.36 -31.11
N THR A 127 -15.37 -22.35 -31.23
CA THR A 127 -16.81 -22.51 -31.51
C THR A 127 -17.13 -22.24 -32.98
N PHE A 128 -16.54 -21.21 -33.60
CA PHE A 128 -16.91 -20.79 -34.96
C PHE A 128 -16.22 -21.55 -36.10
N LEU A 129 -14.97 -22.00 -35.97
CA LEU A 129 -14.24 -22.69 -37.05
C LEU A 129 -14.51 -24.20 -37.05
N PRO A 130 -15.06 -24.80 -38.12
CA PRO A 130 -15.40 -26.22 -38.15
C PRO A 130 -14.27 -27.19 -37.78
N PRO A 131 -12.99 -27.01 -38.19
CA PRO A 131 -11.91 -27.93 -37.80
C PRO A 131 -11.62 -27.93 -36.30
N LEU A 132 -11.61 -26.75 -35.67
CA LEU A 132 -11.39 -26.61 -34.22
C LEU A 132 -12.61 -27.11 -33.44
N ALA A 133 -13.81 -26.79 -33.93
CA ALA A 133 -15.05 -27.29 -33.35
C ALA A 133 -15.11 -28.82 -33.40
N HIS A 134 -14.78 -29.46 -34.53
CA HIS A 134 -14.75 -30.91 -34.67
C HIS A 134 -13.72 -31.54 -33.72
N PHE A 135 -12.51 -30.96 -33.61
CA PHE A 135 -11.49 -31.43 -32.67
C PHE A 135 -11.99 -31.46 -31.20
N LEU A 136 -12.84 -30.50 -30.80
CA LEU A 136 -13.44 -30.43 -29.46
C LEU A 136 -14.60 -31.43 -29.23
N GLY A 137 -15.07 -32.16 -30.25
CA GLY A 137 -16.13 -33.18 -30.13
C GLY A 137 -17.56 -32.63 -30.29
N LYS A 138 -18.52 -33.17 -29.51
CA LYS A 138 -19.94 -32.76 -29.52
C LYS A 138 -20.10 -31.24 -29.36
N GLN A 139 -21.09 -30.61 -29.98
CA GLN A 139 -21.22 -29.14 -29.99
C GLN A 139 -21.30 -28.51 -28.58
N ASP A 140 -21.99 -29.17 -27.65
CA ASP A 140 -22.15 -28.77 -26.25
C ASP A 140 -20.92 -28.19 -25.54
N GLY A 141 -20.97 -26.89 -25.25
CA GLY A 141 -20.09 -26.21 -24.31
C GLY A 141 -18.85 -25.55 -24.91
N LYS A 142 -18.64 -25.59 -26.23
CA LYS A 142 -17.42 -25.02 -26.88
C LYS A 142 -17.14 -23.55 -26.56
N HIS A 143 -18.18 -22.78 -26.24
CA HIS A 143 -18.07 -21.40 -25.74
C HIS A 143 -17.21 -21.26 -24.46
N ILE A 144 -16.98 -22.35 -23.71
CA ILE A 144 -16.12 -22.37 -22.52
C ILE A 144 -14.66 -22.04 -22.88
N VAL A 145 -14.18 -22.36 -24.09
CA VAL A 145 -12.83 -21.98 -24.55
C VAL A 145 -12.66 -20.46 -24.51
N ALA A 146 -13.60 -19.72 -25.12
CA ALA A 146 -13.63 -18.26 -25.07
C ALA A 146 -13.73 -17.76 -23.61
N THR A 147 -14.60 -18.34 -22.78
CA THR A 147 -14.71 -17.98 -21.35
C THR A 147 -13.39 -18.13 -20.59
N ILE A 148 -12.63 -19.19 -20.82
CA ILE A 148 -11.33 -19.42 -20.18
C ILE A 148 -10.32 -18.32 -20.56
N THR A 149 -10.30 -17.87 -21.83
CA THR A 149 -9.43 -16.75 -22.24
C THR A 149 -9.80 -15.40 -21.58
N VAL A 150 -11.06 -15.19 -21.20
CA VAL A 150 -11.50 -13.99 -20.45
C VAL A 150 -11.06 -14.05 -18.99
N TYR A 151 -11.04 -15.25 -18.41
CA TYR A 151 -10.67 -15.50 -17.02
C TYR A 151 -9.14 -15.46 -16.83
N PHE A 152 -8.39 -16.13 -17.71
CA PHE A 152 -6.92 -16.14 -17.78
C PHE A 152 -6.37 -15.13 -18.81
N HIS A 153 -6.89 -13.90 -18.78
CA HIS A 153 -6.63 -12.87 -19.78
C HIS A 153 -5.12 -12.51 -19.96
N PRO A 154 -4.62 -12.39 -21.21
CA PRO A 154 -3.19 -12.29 -21.55
C PRO A 154 -2.52 -10.95 -21.24
N ALA A 155 -3.24 -9.94 -20.75
CA ALA A 155 -2.69 -8.64 -20.33
C ALA A 155 -2.12 -8.67 -18.90
N ARG A 156 -1.34 -9.70 -18.57
CA ARG A 156 -0.53 -9.77 -17.36
C ARG A 156 0.92 -10.08 -17.76
N SER A 157 1.82 -10.00 -16.78
CA SER A 157 3.19 -10.49 -16.92
C SER A 157 3.21 -11.99 -17.23
N VAL A 158 4.30 -12.46 -17.86
CA VAL A 158 4.52 -13.88 -18.17
C VAL A 158 4.48 -14.73 -16.90
N GLY A 159 5.14 -14.32 -15.81
CA GLY A 159 5.09 -15.06 -14.54
C GLY A 159 3.69 -15.18 -13.93
N SER A 160 2.82 -14.17 -14.09
CA SER A 160 1.40 -14.22 -13.68
C SER A 160 0.56 -15.18 -14.53
N MET A 161 0.95 -15.39 -15.81
CA MET A 161 0.37 -16.40 -16.68
C MET A 161 0.85 -17.80 -16.32
N GLU A 162 2.13 -17.98 -15.99
CA GLU A 162 2.71 -19.26 -15.55
C GLU A 162 2.06 -19.77 -14.24
N GLU A 163 1.94 -18.91 -13.21
CA GLU A 163 1.19 -19.23 -11.98
C GLU A 163 -0.27 -19.61 -12.33
N GLY A 164 -0.90 -18.86 -13.24
CA GLY A 164 -2.26 -19.11 -13.69
C GLY A 164 -2.45 -20.46 -14.41
N ILE A 165 -1.52 -20.87 -15.25
CA ILE A 165 -1.58 -22.16 -15.96
C ILE A 165 -1.45 -23.31 -14.97
N LEU A 166 -0.50 -23.23 -14.03
CA LEU A 166 -0.33 -24.25 -12.98
C LEU A 166 -1.61 -24.39 -12.12
N LEU A 167 -2.20 -23.27 -11.70
CA LEU A 167 -3.45 -23.27 -10.95
C LEU A 167 -4.66 -23.75 -11.78
N GLY A 168 -4.71 -23.41 -13.08
CA GLY A 168 -5.75 -23.86 -14.01
C GLY A 168 -5.70 -25.37 -14.27
N LEU A 169 -4.50 -25.94 -14.43
CA LEU A 169 -4.29 -27.39 -14.56
C LEU A 169 -4.63 -28.11 -13.25
N ALA A 170 -4.21 -27.60 -12.10
CA ALA A 170 -4.59 -28.16 -10.79
C ALA A 170 -6.11 -28.15 -10.56
N ALA A 171 -6.79 -27.06 -10.93
CA ALA A 171 -8.25 -26.96 -10.89
C ALA A 171 -8.96 -27.96 -11.82
N PHE A 172 -8.43 -28.18 -13.03
CA PHE A 172 -8.95 -29.18 -13.96
C PHE A 172 -8.74 -30.62 -13.46
N LEU A 173 -7.55 -30.95 -12.92
CA LEU A 173 -7.26 -32.26 -12.34
C LEU A 173 -8.18 -32.55 -11.15
N TYR A 174 -8.39 -31.56 -10.27
CA TYR A 174 -9.33 -31.67 -9.16
C TYR A 174 -10.79 -31.87 -9.62
N ALA A 175 -11.25 -31.08 -10.59
CA ALA A 175 -12.60 -31.24 -11.15
C ALA A 175 -12.79 -32.61 -11.81
N THR A 176 -11.76 -33.12 -12.50
CA THR A 176 -11.74 -34.44 -13.13
C THR A 176 -11.81 -35.55 -12.09
N PHE A 177 -11.04 -35.45 -11.00
CA PHE A 177 -11.11 -36.39 -9.87
C PHE A 177 -12.53 -36.47 -9.29
N ILE A 178 -13.13 -35.32 -8.96
CA ILE A 178 -14.50 -35.24 -8.42
C ILE A 178 -15.54 -35.81 -9.42
N ALA A 179 -15.40 -35.53 -10.72
CA ALA A 179 -16.28 -36.06 -11.75
C ALA A 179 -16.18 -37.59 -11.92
N ILE A 180 -14.96 -38.13 -11.94
CA ILE A 180 -14.71 -39.58 -12.04
C ILE A 180 -15.26 -40.29 -10.80
N SER A 181 -14.97 -39.78 -9.59
CA SER A 181 -15.50 -40.37 -8.35
C SER A 181 -17.03 -40.31 -8.27
N GLY A 182 -17.65 -39.22 -8.75
CA GLY A 182 -19.11 -39.11 -8.86
C GLY A 182 -19.72 -40.16 -9.79
N MET A 183 -19.22 -40.29 -11.01
CA MET A 183 -19.68 -41.32 -11.96
C MET A 183 -19.43 -42.74 -11.42
N ALA A 184 -18.24 -43.03 -10.91
CA ALA A 184 -17.91 -44.35 -10.35
C ALA A 184 -18.81 -44.72 -9.16
N THR A 185 -19.22 -43.74 -8.34
CA THR A 185 -20.19 -43.96 -7.25
C THR A 185 -21.56 -44.33 -7.80
N SER A 186 -22.06 -43.65 -8.85
CA SER A 186 -23.33 -44.04 -9.47
C SER A 186 -23.26 -45.46 -10.06
N VAL A 187 -22.23 -45.74 -10.86
CA VAL A 187 -22.00 -47.06 -11.48
C VAL A 187 -21.98 -48.17 -10.42
N PHE A 188 -21.29 -47.96 -9.30
CA PHE A 188 -21.17 -48.96 -8.23
C PHE A 188 -22.52 -49.25 -7.55
N PHE A 189 -23.22 -48.20 -7.10
CA PHE A 189 -24.49 -48.39 -6.38
C PHE A 189 -25.65 -48.85 -7.26
N GLU A 190 -25.61 -48.60 -8.57
CA GLU A 190 -26.57 -49.13 -9.53
C GLU A 190 -26.27 -50.60 -9.87
N SER A 191 -25.02 -50.94 -10.19
CA SER A 191 -24.64 -52.29 -10.66
C SER A 191 -24.44 -53.35 -9.57
N GLN A 192 -24.01 -52.97 -8.37
CA GLN A 192 -23.72 -53.92 -7.27
C GLN A 192 -24.78 -53.92 -6.17
N ALA A 193 -25.48 -52.80 -5.96
CA ALA A 193 -26.39 -52.62 -4.83
C ALA A 193 -27.85 -52.33 -5.22
N HIS A 194 -28.13 -52.01 -6.50
CA HIS A 194 -29.43 -51.58 -7.01
C HIS A 194 -30.10 -50.43 -6.18
N LEU A 195 -29.28 -49.62 -5.50
CA LEU A 195 -29.71 -48.59 -4.55
C LEU A 195 -29.34 -47.19 -5.04
N ILE A 196 -29.86 -46.83 -6.22
CA ILE A 196 -29.51 -45.57 -6.91
C ILE A 196 -29.83 -44.31 -6.08
N GLY A 197 -30.85 -44.35 -5.22
CA GLY A 197 -31.14 -43.26 -4.26
C GLY A 197 -30.02 -43.01 -3.23
N VAL A 198 -29.30 -44.07 -2.82
CA VAL A 198 -28.11 -43.94 -1.96
C VAL A 198 -26.95 -43.33 -2.75
N ALA A 199 -26.81 -43.70 -4.03
CA ALA A 199 -25.84 -43.08 -4.94
C ALA A 199 -26.08 -41.57 -5.06
N TYR A 200 -27.32 -41.15 -5.34
CA TYR A 200 -27.68 -39.73 -5.44
C TYR A 200 -27.42 -38.97 -4.13
N ALA A 201 -27.79 -39.55 -2.98
CA ALA A 201 -27.51 -38.94 -1.67
C ALA A 201 -26.00 -38.74 -1.44
N LEU A 202 -25.16 -39.73 -1.76
CA LEU A 202 -23.70 -39.62 -1.68
C LEU A 202 -23.15 -38.59 -2.68
N ILE A 203 -23.67 -38.53 -3.90
CA ILE A 203 -23.24 -37.55 -4.92
C ILE A 203 -23.57 -36.11 -4.51
N ILE A 204 -24.75 -35.89 -3.94
CA ILE A 204 -25.18 -34.58 -3.41
C ILE A 204 -24.31 -34.17 -2.20
N ILE A 205 -24.10 -35.06 -1.23
CA ILE A 205 -23.40 -34.73 0.02
C ILE A 205 -21.88 -34.63 -0.18
N VAL A 206 -21.26 -35.63 -0.83
CA VAL A 206 -19.80 -35.76 -0.91
C VAL A 206 -19.22 -34.96 -2.07
N PHE A 207 -19.74 -35.14 -3.29
CA PHE A 207 -19.13 -34.55 -4.49
C PHE A 207 -19.67 -33.16 -4.81
N CYS A 208 -20.98 -32.93 -4.70
CA CYS A 208 -21.55 -31.59 -4.85
C CYS A 208 -21.27 -30.74 -3.60
N GLY A 209 -21.67 -31.21 -2.42
CA GLY A 209 -21.49 -30.51 -1.16
C GLY A 209 -20.02 -30.41 -0.73
N GLY A 210 -19.38 -31.55 -0.43
CA GLY A 210 -17.97 -31.59 -0.02
C GLY A 210 -17.01 -31.03 -1.08
N GLY A 211 -17.22 -31.38 -2.35
CA GLY A 211 -16.38 -30.92 -3.46
C GLY A 211 -16.44 -29.42 -3.69
N LEU A 212 -17.63 -28.84 -3.89
CA LEU A 212 -17.77 -27.39 -4.08
C LEU A 212 -17.48 -26.61 -2.77
N GLY A 213 -17.72 -27.21 -1.60
CA GLY A 213 -17.28 -26.69 -0.31
C GLY A 213 -15.76 -26.56 -0.20
N LEU A 214 -14.99 -27.55 -0.68
CA LEU A 214 -13.52 -27.47 -0.74
C LEU A 214 -13.05 -26.41 -1.76
N VAL A 215 -13.74 -26.24 -2.89
CA VAL A 215 -13.47 -25.13 -3.82
C VAL A 215 -13.72 -23.78 -3.14
N GLY A 216 -14.79 -23.65 -2.34
CA GLY A 216 -15.05 -22.49 -1.49
C GLY A 216 -13.96 -22.24 -0.45
N TRP A 217 -13.47 -23.30 0.20
CA TRP A 217 -12.34 -23.22 1.12
C TRP A 217 -11.06 -22.73 0.44
N LEU A 218 -10.72 -23.24 -0.75
CA LEU A 218 -9.53 -22.82 -1.50
C LEU A 218 -9.62 -21.36 -1.96
N LYS A 219 -10.79 -20.94 -2.47
CA LYS A 219 -11.14 -19.54 -2.81
C LYS A 219 -10.81 -18.61 -1.64
N GLN A 220 -11.25 -18.96 -0.44
CA GLN A 220 -11.05 -18.18 0.78
C GLN A 220 -9.63 -18.27 1.37
N LYS A 221 -9.08 -19.49 1.54
CA LYS A 221 -7.77 -19.73 2.18
C LYS A 221 -6.65 -18.99 1.44
N PHE A 222 -6.65 -19.02 0.11
CA PHE A 222 -5.62 -18.31 -0.66
C PHE A 222 -5.98 -16.83 -0.85
N ASN A 223 -7.24 -16.54 -1.21
CA ASN A 223 -7.72 -15.18 -1.52
C ASN A 223 -6.82 -14.45 -2.55
N SER A 224 -6.44 -15.14 -3.63
CA SER A 224 -5.71 -14.53 -4.75
C SER A 224 -6.61 -14.41 -5.99
N PRO A 225 -6.44 -13.38 -6.84
CA PRO A 225 -7.23 -13.24 -8.08
C PRO A 225 -7.07 -14.40 -9.06
N LEU A 226 -5.95 -15.15 -8.99
CA LEU A 226 -5.70 -16.36 -9.77
C LEU A 226 -6.42 -17.58 -9.20
N VAL A 227 -6.31 -17.85 -7.90
CA VAL A 227 -7.03 -18.97 -7.27
C VAL A 227 -8.54 -18.78 -7.38
N ASN A 228 -9.05 -17.55 -7.29
CA ASN A 228 -10.48 -17.26 -7.49
C ASN A 228 -10.94 -17.59 -8.94
N VAL A 229 -10.07 -17.41 -9.94
CA VAL A 229 -10.33 -17.77 -11.34
C VAL A 229 -10.25 -19.29 -11.56
N ALA A 230 -9.23 -19.94 -11.01
CA ALA A 230 -9.07 -21.39 -11.07
C ALA A 230 -10.23 -22.13 -10.36
N ALA A 231 -10.61 -21.68 -9.16
CA ALA A 231 -11.77 -22.16 -8.40
C ALA A 231 -13.08 -22.00 -9.19
N SER A 232 -13.30 -20.85 -9.83
CA SER A 232 -14.46 -20.64 -10.71
C SER A 232 -14.52 -21.65 -11.86
N THR A 233 -13.36 -21.94 -12.45
CA THR A 233 -13.22 -22.90 -13.55
C THR A 233 -13.49 -24.34 -13.08
N ALA A 234 -12.97 -24.72 -11.91
CA ALA A 234 -13.29 -26.00 -11.27
C ALA A 234 -14.78 -26.14 -10.95
N SER A 235 -15.43 -25.10 -10.40
CA SER A 235 -16.88 -25.13 -10.15
C SER A 235 -17.68 -25.35 -11.43
N ILE A 236 -17.38 -24.63 -12.52
CA ILE A 236 -18.06 -24.82 -13.81
C ILE A 236 -17.90 -26.26 -14.31
N ALA A 237 -16.69 -26.82 -14.26
CA ALA A 237 -16.43 -28.19 -14.70
C ALA A 237 -17.16 -29.24 -13.84
N ILE A 238 -17.07 -29.15 -12.50
CA ILE A 238 -17.74 -30.06 -11.56
C ILE A 238 -19.26 -30.01 -11.74
N ILE A 239 -19.84 -28.81 -11.79
CA ILE A 239 -21.29 -28.62 -11.91
C ILE A 239 -21.79 -29.17 -13.25
N THR A 240 -21.10 -28.87 -14.36
CA THR A 240 -21.51 -29.33 -15.70
C THR A 240 -21.55 -30.86 -15.76
N VAL A 241 -20.50 -31.54 -15.27
CA VAL A 241 -20.43 -33.01 -15.36
C VAL A 241 -21.33 -33.70 -14.34
N LEU A 242 -21.47 -33.20 -13.11
CA LEU A 242 -22.31 -33.85 -12.08
C LEU A 242 -23.81 -33.60 -12.22
N THR A 243 -24.24 -32.43 -12.75
CA THR A 243 -25.67 -32.06 -12.76
C THR A 243 -26.32 -32.17 -14.15
N LYS A 244 -25.66 -31.76 -15.24
CA LYS A 244 -26.25 -31.82 -16.59
C LYS A 244 -26.24 -33.24 -17.16
N GLU A 245 -25.06 -33.87 -17.20
CA GLU A 245 -24.81 -35.08 -17.99
C GLU A 245 -25.67 -36.28 -17.59
N ASN A 246 -26.33 -36.92 -18.56
CA ASN A 246 -27.16 -38.12 -18.32
C ASN A 246 -26.36 -39.29 -17.72
N ALA A 247 -25.06 -39.38 -18.00
CA ALA A 247 -24.17 -40.45 -17.51
C ALA A 247 -24.23 -40.66 -15.99
N VAL A 248 -24.24 -39.58 -15.21
CA VAL A 248 -24.29 -39.62 -13.73
C VAL A 248 -25.66 -40.05 -13.21
N HIS A 249 -26.73 -39.86 -13.99
CA HIS A 249 -28.11 -40.16 -13.60
C HIS A 249 -28.59 -41.56 -14.04
N VAL A 250 -27.81 -42.26 -14.88
CA VAL A 250 -28.12 -43.59 -15.46
C VAL A 250 -26.93 -44.54 -15.28
N GLY A 251 -26.12 -44.32 -14.24
CA GLY A 251 -25.05 -45.25 -13.84
C GLY A 251 -24.00 -45.61 -14.88
N MET A 252 -23.86 -44.84 -15.97
CA MET A 252 -22.99 -45.16 -17.10
C MET A 252 -21.69 -44.35 -17.04
N PHE A 253 -20.55 -45.03 -17.09
CA PHE A 253 -19.23 -44.38 -17.10
C PHE A 253 -18.86 -43.89 -18.51
N THR A 254 -18.80 -42.57 -18.72
CA THR A 254 -18.56 -41.98 -20.05
C THR A 254 -17.36 -41.03 -20.04
N ASN A 255 -16.26 -41.42 -20.71
CA ASN A 255 -15.03 -40.62 -20.77
C ASN A 255 -15.14 -39.36 -21.65
N ASP A 256 -16.00 -39.37 -22.67
CA ASP A 256 -16.08 -38.34 -23.71
C ASP A 256 -16.17 -36.92 -23.15
N LYS A 257 -16.97 -36.71 -22.09
CA LYS A 257 -17.16 -35.37 -21.53
C LYS A 257 -15.94 -34.87 -20.77
N ILE A 258 -15.24 -35.75 -20.05
CA ILE A 258 -13.98 -35.42 -19.38
C ILE A 258 -12.94 -35.03 -20.44
N VAL A 259 -12.81 -35.82 -21.51
CA VAL A 259 -11.88 -35.54 -22.62
C VAL A 259 -12.25 -34.23 -23.34
N GLN A 260 -13.54 -33.94 -23.54
CA GLN A 260 -14.00 -32.66 -24.08
C GLN A 260 -13.62 -31.49 -23.18
N VAL A 261 -13.90 -31.56 -21.87
CA VAL A 261 -13.54 -30.49 -20.91
C VAL A 261 -12.02 -30.30 -20.86
N MET A 262 -11.24 -31.39 -20.88
CA MET A 262 -9.78 -31.36 -20.96
C MET A 262 -9.29 -30.58 -22.19
N LYS A 263 -9.80 -30.92 -23.39
CA LYS A 263 -9.45 -30.24 -24.65
C LYS A 263 -9.80 -28.75 -24.58
N MET A 264 -10.97 -28.39 -24.03
CA MET A 264 -11.39 -26.98 -23.91
C MET A 264 -10.51 -26.19 -22.93
N VAL A 265 -10.14 -26.78 -21.79
CA VAL A 265 -9.25 -26.13 -20.80
C VAL A 265 -7.85 -25.93 -21.38
N ILE A 266 -7.26 -26.96 -21.99
CA ILE A 266 -5.94 -26.86 -22.62
C ILE A 266 -5.96 -25.81 -23.74
N MET A 267 -6.95 -25.85 -24.66
CA MET A 267 -7.06 -24.88 -25.74
C MET A 267 -7.20 -23.44 -25.23
N GLY A 268 -8.01 -23.20 -24.20
CA GLY A 268 -8.20 -21.87 -23.60
C GLY A 268 -6.94 -21.33 -22.90
N LEU A 269 -6.23 -22.17 -22.13
CA LEU A 269 -4.97 -21.80 -21.47
C LEU A 269 -3.85 -21.56 -22.50
N SER A 270 -3.66 -22.48 -23.45
CA SER A 270 -2.63 -22.35 -24.49
C SER A 270 -2.87 -21.16 -25.41
N THR A 271 -4.11 -20.84 -25.77
CA THR A 271 -4.44 -19.63 -26.56
C THR A 271 -4.07 -18.36 -25.79
N SER A 272 -4.40 -18.31 -24.49
CA SER A 272 -4.08 -17.17 -23.64
C SER A 272 -2.57 -16.98 -23.48
N PHE A 273 -1.84 -18.07 -23.26
CA PHE A 273 -0.38 -18.08 -23.14
C PHE A 273 0.34 -17.69 -24.45
N ALA A 274 -0.11 -18.23 -25.58
CA ALA A 274 0.44 -17.88 -26.89
C ALA A 274 0.27 -16.38 -27.17
N VAL A 275 -0.91 -15.82 -26.90
CA VAL A 275 -1.12 -14.36 -27.03
C VAL A 275 -0.34 -13.58 -25.97
N SER A 276 -0.15 -14.09 -24.75
CA SER A 276 0.67 -13.40 -23.73
C SER A 276 2.13 -13.25 -24.15
N MET A 277 2.69 -14.27 -24.83
CA MET A 277 4.07 -14.30 -25.34
C MET A 277 4.25 -13.57 -26.68
N LEU A 278 3.37 -13.79 -27.66
CA LEU A 278 3.58 -13.34 -29.04
C LEU A 278 3.14 -11.90 -29.30
N VAL A 279 2.19 -11.36 -28.53
CA VAL A 279 1.56 -10.06 -28.82
C VAL A 279 1.88 -9.07 -27.70
N TRP A 280 2.87 -8.21 -27.92
CA TRP A 280 3.42 -7.30 -26.89
C TRP A 280 3.72 -8.03 -25.57
N PRO A 281 4.75 -8.89 -25.51
CA PRO A 281 5.14 -9.58 -24.28
C PRO A 281 5.42 -8.58 -23.15
N VAL A 282 5.04 -8.97 -21.93
CA VAL A 282 5.26 -8.19 -20.69
C VAL A 282 5.96 -9.12 -19.70
N SER A 283 7.16 -8.76 -19.26
CA SER A 283 7.93 -9.54 -18.28
C SER A 283 7.82 -8.87 -16.91
N ALA A 284 7.49 -9.66 -15.89
CA ALA A 284 7.51 -9.21 -14.50
C ALA A 284 8.89 -8.74 -14.08
N ARG A 285 9.97 -9.26 -14.69
CA ARG A 285 11.35 -8.84 -14.44
C ARG A 285 11.63 -7.43 -14.96
N THR A 286 11.09 -7.05 -16.13
CA THR A 286 11.16 -5.66 -16.63
C THR A 286 10.24 -4.73 -15.85
N GLU A 287 9.02 -5.16 -15.52
CA GLU A 287 8.11 -4.38 -14.65
C GLU A 287 8.70 -4.18 -13.24
N LEU A 288 9.47 -5.14 -12.72
CA LEU A 288 10.16 -5.04 -11.43
C LEU A 288 11.23 -3.95 -11.47
N ARG A 289 12.14 -4.00 -12.46
CA ARG A 289 13.17 -2.96 -12.68
C ARG A 289 12.54 -1.57 -12.84
N GLU A 290 11.47 -1.45 -13.62
CA GLU A 290 10.73 -0.20 -13.79
C GLU A 290 10.10 0.30 -12.47
N THR A 291 9.58 -0.60 -11.61
CA THR A 291 9.11 -0.22 -10.27
C THR A 291 10.24 0.12 -9.29
N MET A 292 11.44 -0.42 -9.47
CA MET A 292 12.61 -0.06 -8.67
C MET A 292 13.06 1.38 -8.99
N ILE A 293 13.21 1.75 -10.26
CA ILE A 293 13.49 3.15 -10.69
C ILE A 293 12.43 4.11 -10.14
N LYS A 294 11.14 3.80 -10.35
CA LYS A 294 10.04 4.64 -9.82
C LYS A 294 10.02 4.75 -8.29
N THR A 295 10.69 3.84 -7.60
CA THR A 295 10.87 3.88 -6.15
C THR A 295 12.05 4.78 -5.79
N THR A 296 13.23 4.64 -6.41
CA THR A 296 14.39 5.53 -6.15
C THR A 296 14.07 6.99 -6.45
N ASP A 297 13.39 7.30 -7.58
CA ASP A 297 12.79 8.62 -7.88
C ASP A 297 12.09 9.24 -6.66
N SER A 298 11.28 8.41 -6.00
CA SER A 298 10.33 8.81 -4.97
C SER A 298 11.03 8.95 -3.62
N LEU A 299 12.02 8.10 -3.34
CA LEU A 299 12.89 8.19 -2.17
C LEU A 299 13.75 9.46 -2.25
N SER A 300 14.41 9.73 -3.39
CA SER A 300 15.17 10.97 -3.63
C SER A 300 14.30 12.21 -3.42
N SER A 301 13.14 12.25 -4.07
CA SER A 301 12.16 13.33 -3.93
C SER A 301 11.75 13.56 -2.48
N MET A 302 11.46 12.49 -1.72
CA MET A 302 11.04 12.58 -0.32
C MET A 302 12.19 13.03 0.60
N LEU A 303 13.37 12.41 0.51
CA LEU A 303 14.59 12.79 1.25
C LEU A 303 14.89 14.28 1.08
N THR A 304 14.83 14.74 -0.17
CA THR A 304 15.08 16.12 -0.58
C THR A 304 14.07 17.11 0.02
N MET A 305 12.76 16.81 -0.03
CA MET A 305 11.72 17.67 0.56
C MET A 305 11.75 17.65 2.09
N ILE A 306 11.96 16.48 2.71
CA ILE A 306 12.06 16.35 4.18
C ILE A 306 13.23 17.16 4.72
N THR A 307 14.39 17.10 4.05
CA THR A 307 15.60 17.81 4.48
C THR A 307 15.45 19.33 4.37
N ARG A 308 14.73 19.85 3.36
CA ARG A 308 14.40 21.28 3.25
C ARG A 308 13.42 21.74 4.31
N GLY A 309 12.35 20.96 4.54
CA GLY A 309 11.40 21.23 5.61
C GLY A 309 12.10 21.33 6.96
N PHE A 310 12.97 20.37 7.27
CA PHE A 310 13.78 20.40 8.50
C PHE A 310 14.67 21.64 8.58
N LEU A 311 15.54 21.85 7.59
CA LEU A 311 16.53 22.95 7.59
C LEU A 311 15.91 24.35 7.60
N SER A 312 14.69 24.52 7.07
CA SER A 312 13.95 25.79 7.08
C SER A 312 13.10 26.01 8.33
N GLY A 313 12.76 24.94 9.06
CA GLY A 313 11.76 24.98 10.13
C GLY A 313 10.32 25.15 9.65
N SER A 314 10.05 24.90 8.35
CA SER A 314 8.74 25.09 7.74
C SER A 314 8.09 23.77 7.30
N GLU A 315 6.84 23.56 7.73
CA GLU A 315 6.01 22.44 7.26
C GLU A 315 5.42 22.66 5.85
N THR A 316 5.72 23.78 5.17
CA THR A 316 5.22 24.07 3.81
C THR A 316 5.54 22.96 2.82
N ASP A 317 6.78 22.49 2.83
CA ASP A 317 7.26 21.45 1.90
C ASP A 317 6.61 20.10 2.19
N LEU A 318 6.33 19.80 3.47
CA LEU A 318 5.76 18.54 3.92
C LEU A 318 4.22 18.52 3.90
N ARG A 319 3.57 19.68 3.83
CA ARG A 319 2.15 19.84 3.45
C ARG A 319 1.95 20.06 1.95
N SER A 320 3.02 20.14 1.16
CA SER A 320 2.93 20.44 -0.27
C SER A 320 2.14 19.38 -1.05
N SER A 321 1.47 19.80 -2.13
CA SER A 321 0.80 18.85 -3.03
C SER A 321 1.82 17.92 -3.72
N SER A 322 3.07 18.35 -3.87
CA SER A 322 4.20 17.56 -4.38
C SER A 322 4.59 16.44 -3.42
N PHE A 323 4.77 16.72 -2.13
CA PHE A 323 5.14 15.70 -1.15
C PHE A 323 4.05 14.65 -0.95
N THR A 324 2.78 15.08 -0.88
CA THR A 324 1.64 14.16 -0.79
C THR A 324 1.47 13.31 -2.06
N LYS A 325 1.72 13.86 -3.25
CA LYS A 325 1.80 13.08 -4.50
C LYS A 325 2.97 12.09 -4.51
N ALA A 326 4.17 12.49 -4.06
CA ALA A 326 5.35 11.63 -4.01
C ALA A 326 5.14 10.44 -3.04
N LEU A 327 4.58 10.70 -1.85
CA LEU A 327 4.23 9.66 -0.88
C LEU A 327 3.15 8.69 -1.42
N ALA A 328 2.16 9.21 -2.17
CA ALA A 328 1.15 8.39 -2.81
C ALA A 328 1.72 7.56 -3.98
N LYS A 329 2.61 8.14 -4.80
CA LYS A 329 3.39 7.44 -5.83
C LYS A 329 4.15 6.28 -5.17
N TYR A 330 4.99 6.57 -4.18
CA TYR A 330 5.76 5.56 -3.44
C TYR A 330 4.88 4.41 -2.93
N LYS A 331 3.80 4.70 -2.17
CA LYS A 331 2.92 3.65 -1.64
C LYS A 331 2.30 2.77 -2.74
N SER A 332 1.90 3.37 -3.86
CA SER A 332 1.35 2.62 -5.00
C SER A 332 2.40 1.79 -5.73
N VAL A 333 3.61 2.32 -5.91
CA VAL A 333 4.73 1.66 -6.60
C VAL A 333 5.31 0.54 -5.75
N TYR A 334 5.46 0.70 -4.43
CA TYR A 334 5.90 -0.36 -3.52
C TYR A 334 4.93 -1.56 -3.52
N SER A 335 3.62 -1.31 -3.55
CA SER A 335 2.60 -2.36 -3.71
C SER A 335 2.63 -3.03 -5.09
N GLN A 336 3.22 -2.39 -6.11
CA GLN A 336 3.48 -2.99 -7.42
C GLN A 336 4.80 -3.76 -7.42
N MET A 337 5.86 -3.22 -6.84
CA MET A 337 7.18 -3.85 -6.71
C MET A 337 7.10 -5.19 -5.99
N THR A 338 6.39 -5.26 -4.86
CA THR A 338 6.16 -6.51 -4.11
C THR A 338 5.30 -7.55 -4.86
N LYS A 339 4.36 -7.11 -5.71
CA LYS A 339 3.66 -8.00 -6.67
C LYS A 339 4.62 -8.49 -7.76
N ASN A 340 5.37 -7.57 -8.36
CA ASN A 340 6.22 -7.83 -9.52
C ASN A 340 7.39 -8.75 -9.13
N LEU A 341 7.93 -8.63 -7.91
CA LEU A 341 8.90 -9.57 -7.34
C LEU A 341 8.34 -11.01 -7.27
N ARG A 342 7.09 -11.17 -6.81
CA ARG A 342 6.43 -12.50 -6.77
C ARG A 342 6.19 -13.06 -8.17
N GLU A 343 5.77 -12.25 -9.13
CA GLU A 343 5.56 -12.70 -10.51
C GLU A 343 6.91 -12.98 -11.22
N ALA A 344 7.94 -12.17 -10.96
CA ALA A 344 9.30 -12.36 -11.47
C ALA A 344 9.95 -13.64 -10.95
N LYS A 345 9.60 -14.09 -9.73
CA LYS A 345 10.00 -15.38 -9.17
C LYS A 345 9.69 -16.55 -10.11
N PHE A 346 8.48 -16.58 -10.70
CA PHE A 346 8.09 -17.64 -11.63
C PHE A 346 8.96 -17.59 -12.90
N GLU A 347 9.13 -16.41 -13.51
CA GLU A 347 9.99 -16.26 -14.70
C GLU A 347 11.44 -16.66 -14.44
N HIS A 348 12.02 -16.23 -13.31
CA HIS A 348 13.37 -16.61 -12.90
C HIS A 348 13.49 -18.12 -12.66
N TYR A 349 12.52 -18.76 -12.01
CA TYR A 349 12.52 -20.20 -11.75
C TYR A 349 12.32 -21.01 -13.05
N PHE A 350 11.49 -20.53 -13.99
CA PHE A 350 11.27 -21.17 -15.29
C PHE A 350 12.53 -21.10 -16.16
N LEU A 351 13.19 -19.94 -16.22
CA LEU A 351 14.43 -19.74 -16.99
C LEU A 351 15.68 -20.37 -16.34
N GLY A 352 15.60 -20.77 -15.07
CA GLY A 352 16.72 -21.35 -14.29
C GLY A 352 17.61 -20.31 -13.61
N HIS A 353 17.22 -19.04 -13.58
CA HIS A 353 17.93 -17.93 -12.93
C HIS A 353 17.53 -17.78 -11.44
N GLU A 354 17.48 -18.88 -10.69
CA GLU A 354 17.07 -18.92 -9.27
C GLU A 354 17.87 -17.95 -8.37
N GLU A 355 19.14 -17.70 -8.69
CA GLU A 355 20.04 -16.90 -7.84
C GLU A 355 19.90 -15.39 -8.05
N GLN A 356 19.61 -14.95 -9.28
CA GLN A 356 19.26 -13.54 -9.55
C GLN A 356 17.99 -13.11 -8.81
N TYR A 357 16.99 -13.99 -8.65
CA TYR A 357 15.80 -13.71 -7.84
C TYR A 357 16.15 -13.45 -6.36
N LYS A 358 17.10 -14.19 -5.76
CA LYS A 358 17.49 -14.00 -4.34
C LYS A 358 18.14 -12.64 -4.09
N ILE A 359 18.97 -12.17 -5.03
CA ILE A 359 19.60 -10.85 -4.92
C ILE A 359 18.55 -9.74 -5.14
N GLN A 360 17.63 -9.90 -6.09
CA GLN A 360 16.50 -8.99 -6.27
C GLN A 360 15.58 -8.93 -5.04
N ASP A 361 15.33 -10.05 -4.35
CA ASP A 361 14.56 -10.11 -3.11
C ASP A 361 15.27 -9.29 -2.00
N ARG A 362 16.57 -9.55 -1.77
CA ARG A 362 17.43 -8.73 -0.88
C ARG A 362 17.42 -7.25 -1.25
N LEU A 363 17.49 -6.90 -2.53
CA LEU A 363 17.45 -5.52 -3.02
C LEU A 363 16.11 -4.85 -2.69
N VAL A 364 14.97 -5.51 -2.93
CA VAL A 364 13.63 -5.00 -2.55
C VAL A 364 13.51 -4.80 -1.03
N ASN A 365 14.04 -5.73 -0.24
CA ASN A 365 14.03 -5.63 1.22
C ASN A 365 14.91 -4.46 1.71
N CYS A 366 16.06 -4.20 1.09
CA CYS A 366 16.89 -3.02 1.37
C CYS A 366 16.19 -1.71 0.95
N MET A 367 15.51 -1.68 -0.20
CA MET A 367 14.69 -0.53 -0.62
C MET A 367 13.51 -0.23 0.32
N GLN A 368 12.98 -1.25 1.02
CA GLN A 368 12.04 -1.04 2.12
C GLN A 368 12.72 -0.33 3.30
N ARG A 369 13.91 -0.78 3.73
CA ARG A 369 14.68 -0.13 4.81
C ARG A 369 15.00 1.33 4.50
N LEU A 370 15.42 1.65 3.26
CA LEU A 370 15.60 3.04 2.82
C LEU A 370 14.32 3.88 2.97
N SER A 371 13.16 3.35 2.59
CA SER A 371 11.87 4.05 2.82
C SER A 371 11.51 4.18 4.30
N GLN A 372 11.90 3.22 5.13
CA GLN A 372 11.66 3.20 6.56
C GLN A 372 12.49 4.29 7.26
N SER A 373 13.77 4.46 6.92
CA SER A 373 14.62 5.57 7.40
C SER A 373 14.15 6.95 6.93
N ILE A 374 13.57 7.05 5.72
CA ILE A 374 12.83 8.27 5.27
C ILE A 374 11.60 8.54 6.13
N GLY A 375 10.96 7.50 6.69
CA GLY A 375 9.93 7.64 7.72
C GLY A 375 10.45 8.27 9.01
N GLY A 376 11.63 7.83 9.48
CA GLY A 376 12.34 8.40 10.64
C GLY A 376 12.70 9.88 10.45
N LEU A 377 13.30 10.22 9.30
CA LEU A 377 13.59 11.61 8.90
C LEU A 377 12.34 12.50 8.91
N ARG A 378 11.23 12.02 8.32
CA ARG A 378 9.96 12.74 8.34
C ARG A 378 9.42 12.93 9.76
N SER A 379 9.50 11.88 10.59
CA SER A 379 9.07 11.90 11.98
C SER A 379 9.82 12.98 12.78
N ALA A 380 11.14 13.03 12.65
CA ALA A 380 11.98 14.01 13.32
C ALA A 380 11.62 15.47 12.95
N ALA A 381 11.40 15.73 11.66
CA ALA A 381 10.97 17.04 11.15
C ALA A 381 9.53 17.40 11.58
N ALA A 382 8.62 16.42 11.66
CA ALA A 382 7.26 16.66 12.15
C ALA A 382 7.26 17.15 13.61
N THR A 383 8.04 16.51 14.49
CA THR A 383 8.18 16.94 15.89
C THR A 383 8.77 18.34 15.99
N GLN A 384 9.82 18.65 15.23
CA GLN A 384 10.43 19.98 15.17
C GLN A 384 9.40 21.09 14.88
N PHE A 385 8.47 20.90 13.94
CA PHE A 385 7.42 21.89 13.66
C PHE A 385 6.40 22.04 14.79
N THR A 386 6.17 21.00 15.58
CA THR A 386 5.32 21.08 16.79
C THR A 386 6.03 21.89 17.87
N LEU A 387 7.33 21.65 18.13
CA LEU A 387 8.13 22.43 19.07
C LEU A 387 8.21 23.92 18.67
N LEU A 388 8.34 24.20 17.37
CA LEU A 388 8.32 25.57 16.84
C LEU A 388 6.91 26.23 16.88
N ARG A 389 5.85 25.48 17.21
CA ARG A 389 4.46 25.97 17.30
C ARG A 389 3.92 26.18 18.71
N GLU A 390 4.51 25.59 19.75
CA GLU A 390 3.96 25.70 21.12
C GLU A 390 4.07 27.12 21.72
N MET A 391 4.76 28.05 21.04
CA MET A 391 4.66 29.48 21.30
C MET A 391 3.48 30.10 20.52
N PRO A 392 2.55 30.87 21.16
CA PRO A 392 2.67 31.50 22.47
C PRO A 392 1.38 31.46 23.34
N ASN A 393 1.33 30.72 24.46
CA ASN A 393 0.23 30.92 25.43
C ASN A 393 0.49 30.62 26.93
N ARG A 394 1.65 30.08 27.34
CA ARG A 394 1.97 29.80 28.78
C ARG A 394 2.53 31.02 29.54
N GLY A 395 2.04 32.23 29.23
CA GLY A 395 2.61 33.51 29.70
C GLY A 395 1.73 34.35 30.63
N GLY A 396 0.65 33.79 31.19
CA GLY A 396 -0.29 34.53 32.05
C GLY A 396 -0.08 34.24 33.54
N THR A 397 0.54 35.16 34.28
CA THR A 397 0.57 35.16 35.74
C THR A 397 -0.57 36.01 36.33
N PRO A 398 -1.20 35.58 37.45
CA PRO A 398 -2.24 36.36 38.12
C PRO A 398 -1.67 37.57 38.87
N ASN A 399 -2.53 38.55 39.13
CA ASN A 399 -2.16 39.91 39.51
C ASN A 399 -2.20 40.15 41.03
N MET A 400 -1.22 40.88 41.60
CA MET A 400 -1.36 41.49 42.94
C MET A 400 -0.41 42.69 43.15
N ASN A 401 -1.02 43.85 43.46
CA ASN A 401 -0.58 45.08 44.15
C ASN A 401 0.94 45.38 44.38
N HIS A 402 1.44 46.62 44.30
CA HIS A 402 0.83 47.89 44.79
C HIS A 402 1.50 49.17 44.18
N TYR A 403 0.80 50.32 44.25
CA TYR A 403 1.23 51.74 44.07
C TYR A 403 2.10 52.12 42.83
N SER A 404 1.65 52.82 41.76
CA SER A 404 1.04 54.19 41.61
C SER A 404 2.04 55.34 41.93
N ILE A 405 2.15 56.51 41.25
CA ILE A 405 1.28 57.46 40.49
C ILE A 405 2.21 58.30 39.52
N PRO A 406 1.84 59.05 38.43
CA PRO A 406 0.60 59.29 37.63
C PRO A 406 0.76 58.96 36.11
N GLN A 407 0.19 59.77 35.20
CA GLN A 407 0.35 59.80 33.71
C GLN A 407 0.62 61.23 33.19
N ILE A 408 1.23 61.37 32.00
CA ILE A 408 1.13 62.57 31.12
C ILE A 408 1.03 62.12 29.63
N TYR A 409 -0.09 62.46 28.97
CA TYR A 409 -0.38 62.54 27.52
C TYR A 409 0.16 61.49 26.51
N GLY A 410 -0.72 60.57 26.12
CA GLY A 410 -1.39 60.65 24.80
C GLY A 410 -0.64 60.27 23.51
N GLY A 411 -0.84 59.02 23.04
CA GLY A 411 -0.55 58.61 21.65
C GLY A 411 -1.05 57.17 21.36
N PRO A 412 -1.64 56.87 20.18
CA PRO A 412 -2.22 55.55 19.89
C PRO A 412 -1.15 54.52 19.52
N PHE A 413 -0.92 53.54 20.39
CA PHE A 413 -0.08 52.39 20.07
C PHE A 413 -0.75 51.46 19.05
N SER A 414 -0.12 51.29 17.89
CA SER A 414 -0.42 50.18 16.98
C SER A 414 0.18 48.87 17.52
N PRO A 415 -0.49 47.71 17.37
CA PRO A 415 0.01 46.44 17.87
C PRO A 415 1.27 46.00 17.11
N THR A 416 2.32 45.63 17.85
CA THR A 416 3.65 45.29 17.32
C THR A 416 3.70 43.88 16.69
N SER A 417 3.16 43.75 15.47
CA SER A 417 3.27 42.53 14.65
C SER A 417 4.68 42.28 14.09
N SER A 418 5.47 43.34 13.86
CA SER A 418 6.79 43.27 13.19
C SER A 418 7.81 42.37 13.90
N ALA A 419 7.81 42.34 15.23
CA ALA A 419 8.75 41.53 16.02
C ALA A 419 8.62 40.01 15.79
N LYS A 420 7.49 39.54 15.22
CA LYS A 420 7.33 38.14 14.78
C LYS A 420 7.94 37.87 13.41
N GLN A 421 8.07 38.87 12.53
CA GLN A 421 8.69 38.69 11.20
C GLN A 421 10.22 38.70 11.26
N ASP A 422 10.84 39.63 12.00
CA ASP A 422 12.31 39.75 12.06
C ASP A 422 13.02 38.49 12.61
N ARG A 423 12.39 37.73 13.51
CA ARG A 423 12.95 36.47 14.03
C ARG A 423 12.94 35.32 13.01
N PHE A 424 11.93 35.25 12.14
CA PHE A 424 11.90 34.27 11.04
C PHE A 424 12.68 34.73 9.79
N ALA A 425 12.94 36.03 9.65
CA ALA A 425 13.78 36.59 8.58
C ALA A 425 15.20 36.01 8.58
N VAL A 426 15.74 35.59 9.74
CA VAL A 426 17.07 34.95 9.83
C VAL A 426 17.07 33.53 9.23
N LEU A 427 15.94 32.81 9.29
CA LEU A 427 15.80 31.47 8.71
C LEU A 427 15.40 31.50 7.23
N THR A 428 14.58 32.48 6.82
CA THR A 428 14.24 32.68 5.39
C THR A 428 15.36 33.36 4.59
N ALA A 429 16.25 34.15 5.22
CA ALA A 429 17.47 34.64 4.57
C ALA A 429 18.55 33.56 4.30
N ILE A 430 18.24 32.28 4.54
CA ILE A 430 19.02 31.11 4.11
C ILE A 430 18.58 30.64 2.71
N GLU A 431 17.49 31.20 2.18
CA GLU A 431 16.91 30.90 0.87
C GLU A 431 17.58 31.73 -0.25
N GLU A 432 17.72 31.07 -1.42
CA GLU A 432 18.15 31.57 -2.74
C GLU A 432 19.20 32.70 -2.85
N ALA A 433 20.40 32.31 -3.31
CA ALA A 433 21.19 33.15 -4.22
C ALA A 433 21.12 32.53 -5.62
N SER A 434 20.81 33.35 -6.63
CA SER A 434 20.74 32.94 -8.04
C SER A 434 22.13 32.80 -8.66
N GLU A 435 22.44 31.65 -9.25
CA GLU A 435 23.65 31.45 -10.06
C GLU A 435 23.49 31.99 -11.49
N GLU A 436 23.20 33.30 -11.61
CA GLU A 436 23.37 34.07 -12.84
C GLU A 436 24.37 35.20 -12.55
N GLY A 437 25.57 35.14 -13.16
CA GLY A 437 26.60 36.16 -13.01
C GLY A 437 27.81 35.79 -12.13
N SER A 438 28.48 34.67 -12.42
CA SER A 438 29.84 34.37 -11.92
C SER A 438 30.80 33.94 -13.04
N GLY A 439 30.70 34.60 -14.19
CA GLY A 439 31.63 34.47 -15.32
C GLY A 439 32.02 35.84 -15.88
N ALA A 440 33.07 36.43 -15.33
CA ALA A 440 33.79 37.61 -15.83
C ALA A 440 35.21 37.60 -15.23
N GLU A 441 36.18 38.14 -15.95
CA GLU A 441 37.62 38.03 -15.66
C GLU A 441 38.14 39.14 -14.73
N ASP A 442 39.26 38.89 -14.04
CA ASP A 442 39.95 39.90 -13.22
C ASP A 442 40.67 40.94 -14.11
N PRO A 443 40.41 42.26 -13.95
CA PRO A 443 41.20 43.32 -14.56
C PRO A 443 42.46 43.68 -13.73
N PRO A 444 43.53 44.20 -14.36
CA PRO A 444 44.81 44.50 -13.69
C PRO A 444 44.77 45.76 -12.81
N PRO A 445 45.76 45.95 -11.92
CA PRO A 445 45.83 47.11 -11.01
C PRO A 445 46.42 48.37 -11.66
N GLU A 446 45.86 49.54 -11.34
CA GLU A 446 46.48 50.86 -11.58
C GLU A 446 46.68 51.62 -10.25
N GLU A 447 47.70 52.47 -10.21
CA GLU A 447 48.07 53.27 -9.03
C GLU A 447 47.45 54.67 -9.06
N GLY A 448 46.91 55.15 -7.93
CA GLY A 448 46.39 56.52 -7.82
C GLY A 448 45.87 56.86 -6.42
N SER A 449 46.40 57.92 -5.82
CA SER A 449 46.01 58.47 -4.50
C SER A 449 45.39 59.88 -4.67
N PRO A 450 44.83 60.58 -3.65
CA PRO A 450 44.77 60.24 -2.22
C PRO A 450 43.43 60.54 -1.48
N LEU A 451 43.38 60.13 -0.20
CA LEU A 451 42.72 60.78 0.96
C LEU A 451 41.20 61.11 0.95
N HIS A 452 40.48 60.49 1.89
CA HIS A 452 39.95 61.26 3.03
C HIS A 452 39.79 60.40 4.30
N HIS A 453 40.16 60.93 5.47
CA HIS A 453 40.10 60.22 6.77
C HIS A 453 38.70 60.22 7.40
N ILE A 454 38.21 59.05 7.82
CA ILE A 454 37.34 58.87 9.00
C ILE A 454 37.88 57.69 9.83
N GLY A 455 37.75 57.76 11.16
CA GLY A 455 38.52 56.95 12.11
C GLY A 455 38.22 55.45 12.13
N ARG A 456 39.28 54.65 12.20
CA ARG A 456 39.29 53.20 12.47
C ARG A 456 39.16 52.97 13.99
N PRO A 457 38.10 52.35 14.52
CA PRO A 457 38.08 51.91 15.91
C PRO A 457 39.18 50.88 16.13
N SER A 458 39.98 51.03 17.19
CA SER A 458 41.04 50.08 17.52
C SER A 458 40.47 48.70 17.83
N SER A 459 41.26 47.66 17.59
CA SER A 459 41.09 46.40 18.29
C SER A 459 41.04 46.66 19.81
N LYS A 460 40.03 46.09 20.46
CA LYS A 460 40.03 45.80 21.90
C LYS A 460 39.63 44.35 22.05
N ASN A 461 40.44 43.59 22.78
CA ASN A 461 40.09 42.23 23.18
C ASN A 461 38.84 42.30 24.06
N GLY A 462 37.75 41.69 23.59
CA GLY A 462 36.54 41.45 24.35
C GLY A 462 36.04 40.06 24.02
N ASN A 463 36.00 39.17 25.01
CA ASN A 463 35.39 37.86 24.86
C ASN A 463 33.87 38.03 24.74
N GLY A 464 33.41 38.28 23.52
CA GLY A 464 31.99 38.41 23.19
C GLY A 464 31.31 37.05 23.20
N THR A 465 31.00 36.54 24.40
CA THR A 465 30.17 35.35 24.60
C THR A 465 28.84 35.55 23.86
N MET A 466 28.54 34.68 22.91
CA MET A 466 27.28 34.74 22.16
C MET A 466 26.10 34.61 23.12
N PRO A 467 25.11 35.52 23.10
CA PRO A 467 24.02 35.56 24.07
C PRO A 467 23.31 34.21 24.12
N THR A 468 23.05 33.72 25.34
CA THR A 468 22.65 32.33 25.56
C THR A 468 21.26 32.08 24.99
N ALA A 469 21.10 30.95 24.29
CA ALA A 469 19.84 30.63 23.62
C ALA A 469 18.81 30.20 24.67
N ARG A 470 17.67 30.89 24.71
CA ARG A 470 16.62 30.71 25.74
C ARG A 470 15.26 30.36 25.14
N THR A 471 15.23 30.02 23.85
CA THR A 471 14.03 29.60 23.13
C THR A 471 14.35 28.42 22.18
N PRO A 472 13.44 27.44 22.03
CA PRO A 472 13.50 26.39 21.00
C PRO A 472 14.04 26.85 19.64
N SER A 473 13.55 27.97 19.11
CA SER A 473 13.97 28.53 17.83
C SER A 473 15.44 29.00 17.80
N GLU A 474 15.95 29.57 18.89
CA GLU A 474 17.37 29.99 18.97
C GLU A 474 18.29 28.77 19.09
N ILE A 475 17.89 27.78 19.87
CA ILE A 475 18.62 26.52 20.10
C ILE A 475 18.72 25.74 18.79
N PHE A 476 17.59 25.60 18.09
CA PHE A 476 17.52 25.05 16.74
C PHE A 476 18.40 25.84 15.75
N SER A 477 18.35 27.18 15.77
CA SER A 477 19.17 27.99 14.86
C SER A 477 20.68 27.78 15.07
N ARG A 478 21.14 27.56 16.31
CA ARG A 478 22.54 27.23 16.61
C ARG A 478 22.94 25.88 16.00
N PHE A 479 22.10 24.86 16.10
CA PHE A 479 22.35 23.55 15.51
C PHE A 479 22.43 23.63 13.97
N ILE A 480 21.49 24.32 13.32
CA ILE A 480 21.50 24.51 11.86
C ILE A 480 22.71 25.32 11.37
N LEU A 481 23.17 26.32 12.12
CA LEU A 481 24.38 27.09 11.80
C LEU A 481 25.67 26.24 11.85
N GLN A 482 25.65 25.10 12.55
CA GLN A 482 26.79 24.19 12.66
C GLN A 482 26.68 23.00 11.70
N LEU A 483 25.62 22.20 11.80
CA LEU A 483 25.48 20.94 11.06
C LEU A 483 24.78 21.10 9.70
N GLY A 484 23.94 22.13 9.54
CA GLY A 484 23.12 22.36 8.34
C GLY A 484 23.88 22.31 6.99
N PRO A 485 25.11 22.87 6.85
CA PRO A 485 25.91 22.72 5.64
C PRO A 485 26.28 21.26 5.33
N SER A 486 26.62 20.46 6.35
CA SER A 486 26.94 19.04 6.20
C SER A 486 25.70 18.20 5.89
N MET A 487 24.54 18.55 6.47
CA MET A 487 23.25 17.91 6.14
C MET A 487 22.87 18.17 4.68
N LYS A 488 23.01 19.41 4.19
CA LYS A 488 22.81 19.74 2.77
C LYS A 488 23.77 18.96 1.86
N SER A 489 25.03 18.81 2.26
CA SER A 489 26.03 18.03 1.53
C SER A 489 25.63 16.55 1.42
N LEU A 490 25.41 15.87 2.55
CA LEU A 490 25.10 14.44 2.57
C LEU A 490 23.78 14.15 1.85
N ALA A 491 22.73 14.93 2.11
CA ALA A 491 21.44 14.76 1.44
C ALA A 491 21.53 15.00 -0.09
N TYR A 492 22.37 15.92 -0.56
CA TYR A 492 22.61 16.14 -1.99
C TYR A 492 23.34 14.94 -2.63
N THR A 493 24.40 14.44 -2.01
CA THR A 493 25.12 13.24 -2.48
C THR A 493 24.17 12.03 -2.55
N LEU A 494 23.33 11.84 -1.52
CA LEU A 494 22.33 10.76 -1.48
C LEU A 494 21.24 10.92 -2.54
N SER A 495 20.68 12.12 -2.75
CA SER A 495 19.68 12.33 -3.81
C SER A 495 20.26 12.05 -5.19
N GLN A 496 21.48 12.53 -5.47
CA GLN A 496 22.12 12.31 -6.76
C GLN A 496 22.39 10.81 -7.03
N ILE A 497 22.86 10.05 -6.02
CA ILE A 497 23.05 8.60 -6.16
C ILE A 497 21.71 7.86 -6.36
N LEU A 498 20.60 8.34 -5.76
CA LEU A 498 19.25 7.79 -5.98
C LEU A 498 18.65 8.17 -7.35
N ASP A 499 18.97 9.35 -7.88
CA ASP A 499 18.48 9.83 -9.17
C ASP A 499 19.23 9.16 -10.36
N GLU A 500 20.49 8.74 -10.15
CA GLU A 500 21.32 8.05 -11.15
C GLU A 500 21.21 6.50 -11.10
N LEU A 501 20.42 5.91 -10.18
CA LEU A 501 20.31 4.46 -9.95
C LEU A 501 18.85 3.96 -9.86
N PRO A 502 18.54 2.66 -10.12
CA PRO A 502 19.47 1.52 -10.17
C PRO A 502 19.64 0.83 -11.53
N PHE A 503 18.93 1.28 -12.56
CA PHE A 503 19.00 0.72 -13.91
C PHE A 503 18.85 1.83 -14.94
N GLY A 504 19.63 1.77 -16.02
CA GLY A 504 19.44 2.66 -17.18
C GLY A 504 18.10 2.45 -17.90
N GLU A 505 17.85 3.26 -18.93
CA GLU A 505 16.62 3.18 -19.72
C GLU A 505 16.39 1.79 -20.36
N GLY A 506 15.10 1.44 -20.54
CA GLY A 506 14.72 0.20 -21.20
C GLY A 506 15.05 0.22 -22.72
N PRO A 507 15.26 -0.94 -23.36
CA PRO A 507 14.78 -2.25 -22.92
C PRO A 507 15.80 -3.10 -22.15
N GLU A 508 17.09 -2.77 -22.18
CA GLU A 508 18.14 -3.63 -21.61
C GLU A 508 18.28 -3.46 -20.09
N TYR A 509 18.03 -2.24 -19.58
CA TYR A 509 18.16 -1.88 -18.16
C TYR A 509 19.53 -2.24 -17.59
N ALA A 510 20.60 -1.73 -18.21
CA ALA A 510 21.98 -1.96 -17.77
C ALA A 510 22.23 -1.37 -16.36
N ILE A 511 23.01 -2.08 -15.54
CA ILE A 511 23.41 -1.63 -14.19
C ILE A 511 24.70 -0.80 -14.32
N ALA A 512 24.55 0.44 -14.77
CA ALA A 512 25.63 1.40 -14.97
C ALA A 512 26.00 2.12 -13.66
N ILE A 513 26.48 1.38 -12.66
CA ILE A 513 27.03 1.97 -11.43
C ILE A 513 28.32 2.71 -11.75
N ASN A 514 28.42 3.97 -11.32
CA ASN A 514 29.65 4.76 -11.35
C ASN A 514 30.58 4.29 -10.21
N GLU A 515 31.81 3.91 -10.54
CA GLU A 515 32.83 3.41 -9.61
C GLU A 515 33.15 4.41 -8.48
N HIS A 516 32.92 5.70 -8.70
CA HIS A 516 33.12 6.74 -7.70
C HIS A 516 31.99 6.84 -6.66
N PHE A 517 30.84 6.15 -6.83
CA PHE A 517 29.72 6.25 -5.90
C PHE A 517 30.04 5.65 -4.52
N GLN A 518 30.60 4.45 -4.44
CA GLN A 518 30.96 3.84 -3.14
C GLN A 518 31.96 4.70 -2.36
N THR A 519 33.03 5.14 -3.04
CA THR A 519 34.10 5.92 -2.42
C THR A 519 33.59 7.31 -1.98
N SER A 520 32.84 7.99 -2.85
CA SER A 520 32.22 9.29 -2.52
C SER A 520 31.21 9.21 -1.37
N LEU A 521 30.37 8.18 -1.34
CA LEU A 521 29.39 7.97 -0.26
C LEU A 521 30.09 7.66 1.07
N THR A 522 31.11 6.79 1.02
CA THR A 522 31.91 6.41 2.20
C THR A 522 32.61 7.63 2.82
N ASP A 523 33.19 8.52 2.01
CA ASP A 523 33.84 9.73 2.52
C ASP A 523 32.84 10.83 2.88
N ALA A 524 31.68 10.92 2.22
CA ALA A 524 30.59 11.79 2.65
C ALA A 524 30.04 11.39 4.04
N ILE A 525 29.93 10.09 4.31
CA ILE A 525 29.53 9.55 5.62
C ILE A 525 30.58 9.93 6.70
N LYS A 526 31.87 9.72 6.46
CA LYS A 526 32.95 10.13 7.39
C LYS A 526 32.96 11.64 7.66
N LEU A 527 32.77 12.46 6.63
CA LEU A 527 32.70 13.91 6.78
C LEU A 527 31.46 14.35 7.55
N TYR A 528 30.33 13.64 7.40
CA TYR A 528 29.11 13.91 8.13
C TYR A 528 29.19 13.48 9.60
N SER A 529 29.72 12.29 9.91
CA SER A 529 29.82 11.80 11.30
C SER A 529 30.75 12.67 12.15
N VAL A 530 31.92 13.06 11.63
CA VAL A 530 32.82 14.02 12.32
C VAL A 530 32.11 15.36 12.56
N ALA A 531 31.43 15.91 11.55
CA ALA A 531 30.68 17.16 11.70
C ALA A 531 29.53 17.06 12.71
N ARG A 532 28.86 15.90 12.80
CA ARG A 532 27.81 15.60 13.79
C ARG A 532 28.37 15.63 15.21
N SER A 533 29.42 14.85 15.50
CA SER A 533 29.99 14.78 16.84
C SER A 533 30.59 16.13 17.28
N ASP A 534 31.16 16.91 16.37
CA ASP A 534 31.62 18.28 16.66
C ASP A 534 30.46 19.24 16.94
N ALA A 535 29.37 19.17 16.17
CA ALA A 535 28.21 20.05 16.35
C ALA A 535 27.42 19.73 17.65
N LEU A 536 27.25 18.45 18.00
CA LEU A 536 26.64 18.05 19.27
C LEU A 536 27.49 18.54 20.45
N ARG A 537 28.81 18.29 20.42
CA ARG A 537 29.74 18.71 21.49
C ARG A 537 29.76 20.24 21.68
N GLU A 538 29.67 21.02 20.60
CA GLU A 538 29.63 22.48 20.69
C GLU A 538 28.25 23.04 21.08
N LEU A 539 27.15 22.36 20.72
CA LEU A 539 25.81 22.66 21.23
C LEU A 539 25.76 22.50 22.75
N TYR A 540 26.27 21.37 23.29
CA TYR A 540 26.25 21.07 24.72
C TYR A 540 27.24 21.89 25.55
N LYS A 541 28.46 22.20 25.07
CA LYS A 541 29.31 23.23 25.72
C LYS A 541 28.58 24.56 25.92
N SER A 542 27.66 24.91 25.02
CA SER A 542 26.86 26.14 25.12
C SER A 542 25.68 26.06 26.11
N LYS A 543 25.48 24.88 26.73
CA LYS A 543 24.63 24.62 27.90
C LYS A 543 25.41 24.85 29.20
N ASP A 544 26.61 24.29 29.32
CA ASP A 544 27.46 24.35 30.52
C ASP A 544 27.80 25.79 30.98
N ILE A 545 27.87 26.72 30.02
CA ILE A 545 28.16 28.15 30.23
C ILE A 545 26.98 28.92 30.88
N ASP A 546 25.77 28.37 30.95
CA ASP A 546 24.54 29.05 31.36
C ASP A 546 23.72 28.19 32.35
N ARG A 547 24.36 27.85 33.48
CA ARG A 547 23.92 26.80 34.43
C ARG A 547 22.64 27.11 35.24
N ASP A 548 22.12 28.33 35.15
CA ASP A 548 21.00 28.87 35.96
C ASP A 548 19.70 29.06 35.14
N ARG A 549 19.33 28.07 34.33
CA ARG A 549 18.10 28.10 33.53
C ARG A 549 16.87 27.64 34.33
N PRO A 550 15.66 28.18 34.06
CA PRO A 550 14.42 27.62 34.59
C PRO A 550 14.13 26.26 33.94
N PRO A 551 13.60 25.28 34.69
CA PRO A 551 13.54 23.87 34.25
C PRO A 551 12.67 23.63 33.01
N SER A 552 11.70 24.50 32.71
CA SER A 552 10.93 24.42 31.46
C SER A 552 11.79 24.71 30.23
N VAL A 553 12.63 25.75 30.27
CA VAL A 553 13.52 26.13 29.15
C VAL A 553 14.63 25.11 28.94
N GLU A 554 14.96 24.33 29.99
CA GLU A 554 15.92 23.24 29.88
C GLU A 554 15.29 21.94 29.32
N ALA A 555 14.02 21.65 29.63
CA ALA A 555 13.25 20.62 28.94
C ALA A 555 13.04 20.98 27.45
N ASP A 556 12.65 22.23 27.15
CA ASP A 556 12.54 22.78 25.80
C ASP A 556 13.86 22.64 25.01
N PHE A 557 15.01 22.85 25.66
CA PHE A 557 16.33 22.69 25.05
C PHE A 557 16.60 21.23 24.70
N GLU A 558 16.30 20.32 25.62
CA GLU A 558 16.58 18.89 25.44
C GLU A 558 15.64 18.27 24.40
N GLU A 559 14.36 18.66 24.32
CA GLU A 559 13.42 18.17 23.29
C GLU A 559 13.76 18.68 21.88
N VAL A 560 14.36 19.87 21.76
CA VAL A 560 14.93 20.36 20.49
C VAL A 560 16.24 19.63 20.13
N ALA A 561 17.14 19.42 21.09
CA ALA A 561 18.38 18.68 20.89
C ALA A 561 18.08 17.23 20.46
N ALA A 562 17.11 16.57 21.12
CA ALA A 562 16.54 15.28 20.78
C ALA A 562 16.05 15.21 19.31
N SER A 563 15.18 16.13 18.91
CA SER A 563 14.65 16.20 17.53
C SER A 563 15.78 16.38 16.49
N CYS A 564 16.81 17.16 16.83
CA CYS A 564 17.97 17.43 15.98
C CYS A 564 18.93 16.21 15.87
N GLY A 565 19.24 15.56 16.99
CA GLY A 565 20.03 14.33 17.04
C GLY A 565 19.35 13.20 16.26
N HIS A 566 18.06 12.95 16.54
CA HIS A 566 17.27 11.92 15.87
C HIS A 566 17.15 12.14 14.34
N PHE A 567 16.99 13.39 13.87
CA PHE A 567 17.06 13.67 12.41
C PHE A 567 18.45 13.34 11.86
N SER A 568 19.50 13.79 12.53
CA SER A 568 20.89 13.59 12.10
C SER A 568 21.26 12.10 12.02
N PHE A 569 20.87 11.32 13.04
CA PHE A 569 21.01 9.87 13.11
C PHE A 569 20.22 9.17 11.99
N SER A 570 18.97 9.59 11.74
CA SER A 570 18.15 9.05 10.64
C SER A 570 18.77 9.32 9.26
N LEU A 571 19.44 10.46 9.07
CA LEU A 571 20.13 10.80 7.81
C LEU A 571 21.39 9.96 7.60
N LEU A 572 22.14 9.71 8.69
CA LEU A 572 23.30 8.83 8.70
C LEU A 572 22.90 7.37 8.45
N SER A 573 21.86 6.87 9.12
CA SER A 573 21.29 5.53 8.90
C SER A 573 20.79 5.32 7.46
N PHE A 574 20.17 6.34 6.86
CA PHE A 574 19.81 6.28 5.44
C PHE A 574 21.06 6.15 4.55
N ALA A 575 22.16 6.81 4.88
CA ALA A 575 23.41 6.72 4.12
C ALA A 575 24.12 5.36 4.27
N GLU A 576 24.11 4.78 5.47
CA GLU A 576 24.62 3.44 5.77
C GLU A 576 23.83 2.37 5.00
N GLU A 577 22.49 2.39 5.04
CA GLU A 577 21.67 1.47 4.22
C GLU A 577 21.81 1.73 2.71
N MET A 578 22.18 2.95 2.29
CA MET A 578 22.50 3.21 0.89
C MET A 578 23.82 2.54 0.46
N GLN A 579 24.80 2.36 1.36
CA GLN A 579 25.99 1.53 1.07
C GLN A 579 25.63 0.03 0.95
N ASN A 580 24.71 -0.46 1.78
CA ASN A 580 24.18 -1.83 1.63
C ASN A 580 23.48 -2.00 0.28
N PHE A 581 22.66 -1.03 -0.12
CA PHE A 581 21.99 -1.01 -1.42
C PHE A 581 22.98 -1.07 -2.59
N MET A 582 24.06 -0.27 -2.57
CA MET A 582 25.14 -0.32 -3.57
C MET A 582 25.76 -1.72 -3.65
N THR A 583 26.16 -2.29 -2.52
CA THR A 583 26.80 -3.61 -2.45
C THR A 583 25.92 -4.72 -3.03
N ILE A 584 24.60 -4.71 -2.75
CA ILE A 584 23.64 -5.69 -3.30
C ILE A 584 23.41 -5.47 -4.80
N LEU A 585 23.45 -4.21 -5.28
CA LEU A 585 23.30 -3.88 -6.70
C LEU A 585 24.55 -4.28 -7.52
N GLU A 586 25.74 -4.22 -6.93
CA GLU A 586 26.99 -4.74 -7.51
C GLU A 586 27.00 -6.27 -7.53
N GLU A 587 26.58 -6.94 -6.45
CA GLU A 587 26.40 -8.41 -6.43
C GLU A 587 25.40 -8.87 -7.53
N LEU A 588 24.39 -8.06 -7.82
CA LEU A 588 23.45 -8.31 -8.93
C LEU A 588 24.10 -8.06 -10.30
N LYS A 589 24.96 -7.05 -10.44
CA LYS A 589 25.71 -6.74 -11.68
C LYS A 589 26.68 -7.87 -12.02
N ASP A 590 27.50 -8.29 -11.06
CA ASP A 590 28.48 -9.38 -11.25
C ASP A 590 27.80 -10.71 -11.64
N LEU A 591 26.59 -10.98 -11.12
CA LEU A 591 25.80 -12.15 -11.50
C LEU A 591 25.07 -12.03 -12.87
N ILE A 592 25.01 -10.83 -13.44
CA ILE A 592 24.46 -10.57 -14.78
C ILE A 592 25.58 -10.62 -15.82
N ASP A 593 26.69 -9.93 -15.55
CA ASP A 593 27.85 -9.78 -16.45
C ASP A 593 28.74 -11.05 -16.44
N GLY A 594 28.77 -11.78 -15.33
CA GLY A 594 29.49 -13.04 -15.18
C GLY A 594 28.82 -14.26 -15.86
N PRO A 595 29.46 -15.44 -15.81
CA PRO A 595 28.87 -16.67 -16.34
C PRO A 595 27.58 -17.02 -15.58
N GLN A 596 26.49 -17.27 -16.31
CA GLN A 596 25.15 -17.50 -15.73
C GLN A 596 24.82 -19.02 -15.62
N PRO A 597 25.12 -19.71 -14.50
CA PRO A 597 24.78 -21.11 -14.30
C PRO A 597 23.26 -21.29 -14.12
N ARG A 598 22.55 -21.66 -15.18
CA ARG A 598 21.12 -21.99 -15.08
C ARG A 598 20.93 -23.22 -14.20
N SER A 599 20.10 -23.09 -13.16
CA SER A 599 19.80 -24.16 -12.22
C SER A 599 18.31 -24.24 -11.92
N TRP A 600 17.77 -25.45 -12.01
CA TRP A 600 16.39 -25.79 -11.65
C TRP A 600 16.41 -26.68 -10.41
N LYS A 601 17.03 -26.19 -9.33
CA LYS A 601 17.12 -26.85 -8.03
C LYS A 601 15.71 -27.01 -7.42
N TRP A 602 14.76 -26.14 -7.78
CA TRP A 602 13.35 -26.23 -7.39
C TRP A 602 12.63 -27.49 -7.92
N LEU A 603 12.97 -28.01 -9.11
CA LEU A 603 12.38 -29.24 -9.65
C LEU A 603 12.81 -30.49 -8.87
N ARG A 604 13.94 -30.44 -8.15
CA ARG A 604 14.44 -31.55 -7.32
C ARG A 604 13.79 -31.61 -5.93
N PHE A 605 12.49 -31.30 -5.82
CA PHE A 605 11.80 -31.21 -4.52
C PHE A 605 11.89 -32.51 -3.71
N TRP A 606 11.78 -33.67 -4.37
CA TRP A 606 11.98 -35.01 -3.78
C TRP A 606 13.34 -35.25 -3.09
N TRP A 607 14.37 -34.45 -3.37
CA TRP A 607 15.70 -34.59 -2.76
C TRP A 607 15.92 -33.67 -1.54
N LYS A 608 15.12 -32.61 -1.38
CA LYS A 608 15.33 -31.61 -0.31
C LYS A 608 15.07 -32.17 1.10
N GLU A 609 14.10 -33.07 1.27
CA GLU A 609 13.71 -33.62 2.59
C GLU A 609 14.82 -34.40 3.30
N ARG A 610 15.80 -34.96 2.57
CA ARG A 610 16.95 -35.66 3.18
C ARG A 610 18.13 -34.74 3.50
N SER A 611 18.32 -33.64 2.77
CA SER A 611 19.48 -32.77 2.96
C SER A 611 19.25 -31.67 4.01
N SER A 612 18.02 -31.18 4.15
CA SER A 612 17.69 -30.03 5.02
C SER A 612 17.72 -30.32 6.54
N LYS A 613 18.16 -31.52 6.96
CA LYS A 613 18.02 -32.02 8.34
C LYS A 613 19.37 -32.29 9.04
N LYS A 614 20.48 -31.79 8.49
CA LYS A 614 21.85 -32.09 8.98
C LYS A 614 22.84 -30.92 8.95
N GLN A 615 22.41 -29.70 8.65
CA GLN A 615 23.22 -28.47 8.70
C GLN A 615 22.38 -27.30 9.22
N SER A 616 22.21 -27.24 10.55
CA SER A 616 21.55 -26.14 11.28
C SER A 616 21.91 -26.27 12.76
N ALA A 617 23.17 -25.99 13.09
CA ALA A 617 23.71 -26.06 14.45
C ALA A 617 24.82 -25.03 14.73
N ASP A 618 25.12 -24.14 13.78
CA ASP A 618 26.12 -23.09 13.93
C ASP A 618 25.70 -21.83 13.14
N SER A 619 26.04 -20.69 13.74
CA SER A 619 25.97 -19.28 13.31
C SER A 619 25.58 -18.93 11.85
N ASP A 620 24.33 -18.46 11.67
CA ASP A 620 23.98 -17.31 10.79
C ASP A 620 22.51 -16.87 11.01
N PRO A 621 22.23 -15.77 11.75
CA PRO A 621 20.86 -15.34 12.06
C PRO A 621 20.10 -14.80 10.83
N GLU A 622 20.79 -14.32 9.79
CA GLU A 622 20.09 -13.83 8.59
C GLU A 622 19.47 -14.98 7.79
N ARG A 623 20.06 -16.19 7.86
CA ARG A 623 19.59 -17.36 7.07
C ARG A 623 18.28 -17.96 7.53
N GLU A 624 17.91 -17.86 8.81
CA GLU A 624 16.60 -18.34 9.25
C GLU A 624 15.45 -17.50 8.65
N SER A 625 15.67 -16.19 8.48
CA SER A 625 14.71 -15.30 7.83
C SER A 625 14.40 -15.71 6.38
N LEU A 626 15.44 -16.14 5.64
CA LEU A 626 15.37 -16.53 4.23
C LEU A 626 14.72 -17.91 4.00
N ILE A 627 14.56 -18.72 5.05
CA ILE A 627 13.99 -20.08 4.95
C ILE A 627 12.53 -20.10 5.43
N ASP A 628 12.21 -19.48 6.57
CA ASP A 628 10.86 -19.50 7.13
C ASP A 628 9.86 -18.59 6.39
N GLN A 629 10.32 -17.76 5.42
CA GLN A 629 9.46 -17.10 4.42
C GLN A 629 8.52 -18.07 3.70
N ASN A 630 8.89 -19.35 3.50
CA ASN A 630 7.96 -20.31 2.88
C ASN A 630 6.73 -20.65 3.75
N ARG A 631 6.67 -20.16 5.01
CA ARG A 631 5.50 -20.18 5.90
C ARG A 631 4.69 -18.87 5.91
N GLU A 632 4.98 -17.88 5.05
CA GLU A 632 4.24 -16.61 4.89
C GLU A 632 2.71 -16.74 4.70
N ASN A 633 2.25 -17.91 4.28
CA ASN A 633 0.84 -18.22 4.08
C ASN A 633 0.07 -18.38 5.40
N ASP A 634 0.70 -18.87 6.47
CA ASP A 634 0.08 -19.15 7.77
C ASP A 634 0.25 -17.98 8.76
N VAL A 635 -0.14 -16.78 8.32
CA VAL A 635 -0.83 -15.87 9.25
C VAL A 635 -2.27 -16.37 9.34
N PRO A 636 -2.85 -16.60 10.52
CA PRO A 636 -4.28 -16.91 10.64
C PRO A 636 -5.10 -15.82 9.93
N LYS A 637 -5.78 -16.20 8.84
CA LYS A 637 -6.70 -15.33 8.09
C LYS A 637 -8.07 -15.26 8.76
N ASP A 638 -8.38 -16.26 9.59
CA ASP A 638 -9.18 -16.05 10.80
C ASP A 638 -8.52 -14.94 11.63
N LEU A 639 -9.14 -13.75 11.68
CA LEU A 639 -8.89 -12.78 12.76
C LEU A 639 -8.87 -13.54 14.08
N PRO A 640 -7.82 -13.46 14.92
CA PRO A 640 -7.77 -14.21 16.18
C PRO A 640 -8.91 -13.82 17.14
N THR A 641 -10.05 -14.50 17.00
CA THR A 641 -11.28 -14.27 17.78
C THR A 641 -10.93 -14.27 19.26
N PHE A 642 -11.21 -13.14 19.92
CA PHE A 642 -10.65 -12.74 21.21
C PHE A 642 -10.40 -13.94 22.15
N ALA A 643 -9.13 -14.16 22.50
CA ALA A 643 -8.69 -15.27 23.34
C ALA A 643 -9.27 -15.27 24.78
N LEU A 644 -10.17 -14.34 25.11
CA LEU A 644 -11.09 -14.41 26.24
C LEU A 644 -11.91 -15.72 26.24
N GLN A 645 -12.33 -16.24 25.08
CA GLN A 645 -13.00 -17.55 25.00
C GLN A 645 -12.05 -18.71 25.39
N ARG A 646 -10.75 -18.55 25.16
CA ARG A 646 -9.69 -19.46 25.64
C ARG A 646 -9.63 -19.49 27.17
N ARG A 647 -9.98 -18.40 27.88
CA ARG A 647 -10.00 -18.33 29.35
C ARG A 647 -11.13 -19.19 29.93
N ARG A 648 -12.37 -19.10 29.42
CA ARG A 648 -13.48 -20.02 29.78
C ARG A 648 -13.08 -21.49 29.57
N SER A 649 -12.37 -21.80 28.47
CA SER A 649 -11.89 -23.17 28.19
C SER A 649 -10.72 -23.64 29.07
N ARG A 650 -10.04 -22.74 29.81
CA ARG A 650 -8.99 -23.10 30.77
C ARG A 650 -9.58 -23.45 32.14
N THR A 651 -10.61 -22.73 32.60
CA THR A 651 -11.34 -23.05 33.84
C THR A 651 -11.92 -24.47 33.78
N TRP A 652 -12.66 -24.76 32.70
CA TRP A 652 -13.19 -26.10 32.38
C TRP A 652 -12.13 -27.20 32.27
N LYS A 653 -10.85 -26.84 32.04
CA LYS A 653 -9.76 -27.82 31.94
C LYS A 653 -9.23 -28.17 33.33
N ALA A 654 -9.06 -27.17 34.20
CA ALA A 654 -8.62 -27.37 35.59
C ALA A 654 -9.63 -28.20 36.40
N GLU A 655 -10.93 -27.99 36.21
CA GLU A 655 -11.98 -28.82 36.83
C GLU A 655 -12.01 -30.27 36.29
N SER A 656 -11.44 -30.52 35.11
CA SER A 656 -11.46 -31.84 34.44
C SER A 656 -10.26 -32.74 34.72
N GLU A 657 -9.22 -32.24 35.39
CA GLU A 657 -7.96 -32.99 35.62
C GLU A 657 -8.03 -33.92 36.86
N GLY A 658 -9.19 -34.01 37.53
CA GLY A 658 -9.42 -34.86 38.70
C GLY A 658 -9.98 -36.27 38.44
N GLN A 659 -10.40 -36.64 37.23
CA GLN A 659 -10.93 -37.99 36.92
C GLN A 659 -10.54 -38.49 35.52
N GLU A 660 -9.65 -39.48 35.45
CA GLU A 660 -9.37 -40.21 34.21
C GLU A 660 -10.51 -41.18 33.87
N ASN A 661 -11.32 -40.81 32.88
CA ASN A 661 -12.46 -41.59 32.42
C ASN A 661 -12.30 -41.83 30.90
N PRO A 662 -12.41 -43.07 30.36
CA PRO A 662 -12.11 -43.34 28.95
C PRO A 662 -12.98 -42.56 27.94
N ARG A 663 -14.16 -42.08 28.35
CA ARG A 663 -14.99 -41.16 27.56
C ARG A 663 -14.29 -39.82 27.25
N SER A 664 -13.27 -39.45 28.01
CA SER A 664 -12.45 -38.25 27.78
C SER A 664 -11.71 -38.26 26.44
N GLY A 665 -11.39 -39.43 25.86
CA GLY A 665 -10.76 -39.52 24.54
C GLY A 665 -11.69 -39.02 23.42
N LEU A 666 -12.92 -39.54 23.39
CA LEU A 666 -13.97 -39.08 22.45
C LEU A 666 -14.36 -37.62 22.72
N TYR A 667 -14.43 -37.19 23.98
CA TYR A 667 -14.72 -35.79 24.31
C TYR A 667 -13.60 -34.84 23.88
N ARG A 668 -12.32 -35.21 24.06
CA ARG A 668 -11.16 -34.46 23.53
C ARG A 668 -11.18 -34.41 22.01
N TYR A 669 -11.48 -35.51 21.32
CA TYR A 669 -11.63 -35.54 19.86
C TYR A 669 -12.78 -34.64 19.39
N ALA A 670 -13.95 -34.72 20.03
CA ALA A 670 -15.11 -33.86 19.74
C ALA A 670 -14.79 -32.38 19.97
N ILE A 671 -14.07 -32.02 21.04
CA ILE A 671 -13.59 -30.64 21.27
C ILE A 671 -12.60 -30.18 20.20
N VAL A 672 -11.69 -31.06 19.74
CA VAL A 672 -10.76 -30.73 18.66
C VAL A 672 -11.49 -30.55 17.33
N LEU A 673 -12.47 -31.39 17.02
CA LEU A 673 -13.31 -31.29 15.84
C LEU A 673 -14.21 -30.04 15.87
N LEU A 674 -14.83 -29.73 17.01
CA LEU A 674 -15.59 -28.49 17.22
C LEU A 674 -14.69 -27.27 17.02
N ARG A 675 -13.49 -27.24 17.60
CA ARG A 675 -12.51 -26.14 17.39
C ARG A 675 -12.01 -26.02 15.95
N PHE A 676 -12.03 -27.12 15.19
CA PHE A 676 -11.75 -27.10 13.75
C PHE A 676 -12.95 -26.49 12.99
N MET A 677 -14.18 -26.85 13.34
CA MET A 677 -15.42 -26.25 12.84
C MET A 677 -15.68 -24.81 13.36
N GLU A 678 -14.96 -24.34 14.37
CA GLU A 678 -15.01 -22.94 14.84
C GLU A 678 -14.25 -21.96 13.94
N ARG A 679 -13.37 -22.44 13.04
CA ARG A 679 -12.66 -21.57 12.08
C ARG A 679 -13.61 -21.04 11.02
N ASP A 680 -13.57 -19.74 10.74
CA ASP A 680 -14.52 -19.12 9.82
C ASP A 680 -14.27 -19.53 8.37
N ASP A 681 -13.01 -19.80 8.00
CA ASP A 681 -12.67 -20.40 6.70
C ASP A 681 -13.39 -21.75 6.50
N ILE A 682 -13.57 -22.54 7.56
CA ILE A 682 -14.18 -23.87 7.55
C ILE A 682 -15.70 -23.78 7.67
N ARG A 683 -16.23 -22.87 8.51
CA ARG A 683 -17.66 -22.51 8.50
C ARG A 683 -18.11 -22.05 7.12
N PHE A 684 -17.31 -21.23 6.44
CA PHE A 684 -17.56 -20.80 5.07
C PHE A 684 -17.54 -21.97 4.07
N ALA A 685 -16.55 -22.87 4.15
CA ALA A 685 -16.50 -24.08 3.33
C ALA A 685 -17.75 -24.97 3.47
N ILE A 686 -18.17 -25.24 4.71
CA ILE A 686 -19.35 -26.04 5.03
C ILE A 686 -20.64 -25.33 4.56
N LYS A 687 -20.75 -24.02 4.80
CA LYS A 687 -21.85 -23.16 4.33
C LYS A 687 -22.00 -23.17 2.80
N VAL A 688 -20.89 -23.06 2.08
CA VAL A 688 -20.84 -23.17 0.60
C VAL A 688 -21.28 -24.56 0.16
N GLY A 689 -20.77 -25.61 0.81
CA GLY A 689 -21.14 -27.00 0.52
C GLY A 689 -22.63 -27.29 0.76
N ILE A 690 -23.21 -26.81 1.86
CA ILE A 690 -24.65 -26.94 2.16
C ILE A 690 -25.49 -26.22 1.09
N GLY A 691 -25.15 -24.96 0.77
CA GLY A 691 -25.87 -24.20 -0.26
C GLY A 691 -25.76 -24.82 -1.66
N ALA A 692 -24.62 -25.44 -1.98
CA ALA A 692 -24.43 -26.18 -3.22
C ALA A 692 -25.21 -27.49 -3.24
N ALA A 693 -25.16 -28.29 -2.17
CA ALA A 693 -25.85 -29.57 -2.03
C ALA A 693 -27.37 -29.39 -2.18
N LEU A 694 -27.96 -28.47 -1.40
CA LEU A 694 -29.39 -28.15 -1.43
C LEU A 694 -29.90 -27.73 -2.83
N TRP A 695 -29.10 -26.98 -3.59
CA TRP A 695 -29.47 -26.61 -4.96
C TRP A 695 -29.24 -27.75 -5.96
N SER A 696 -28.14 -28.51 -5.82
CA SER A 696 -27.84 -29.66 -6.69
C SER A 696 -28.88 -30.79 -6.56
N MET A 697 -29.51 -30.93 -5.39
CA MET A 697 -30.58 -31.90 -5.11
C MET A 697 -31.71 -31.88 -6.16
N PHE A 698 -32.09 -30.69 -6.65
CA PHE A 698 -33.14 -30.54 -7.67
C PHE A 698 -32.80 -31.17 -9.03
N ALA A 699 -31.51 -31.44 -9.31
CA ALA A 699 -31.08 -32.17 -10.51
C ALA A 699 -31.28 -33.69 -10.40
N PHE A 700 -31.34 -34.24 -9.18
CA PHE A 700 -31.40 -35.68 -8.91
C PHE A 700 -32.79 -36.18 -8.49
N ILE A 701 -33.64 -35.33 -7.90
CA ILE A 701 -35.04 -35.66 -7.63
C ILE A 701 -35.79 -35.79 -8.96
N PRO A 702 -36.39 -36.96 -9.31
CA PRO A 702 -37.01 -37.18 -10.62
C PRO A 702 -38.09 -36.16 -11.00
N GLU A 703 -38.90 -35.73 -10.04
CA GLU A 703 -40.00 -34.77 -10.23
C GLU A 703 -39.51 -33.35 -10.58
N THR A 704 -38.38 -32.91 -10.01
CA THR A 704 -37.85 -31.55 -10.23
C THR A 704 -36.76 -31.50 -11.30
N ARG A 705 -36.14 -32.63 -11.64
CA ARG A 705 -35.13 -32.78 -12.70
C ARG A 705 -35.56 -32.22 -14.08
N PRO A 706 -36.81 -32.38 -14.58
CA PRO A 706 -37.22 -31.73 -15.83
C PRO A 706 -37.25 -30.19 -15.70
N ILE A 707 -37.77 -29.66 -14.60
CA ILE A 707 -37.80 -28.21 -14.32
C ILE A 707 -36.37 -27.65 -14.24
N TYR A 708 -35.47 -28.36 -13.54
CA TYR A 708 -34.05 -28.01 -13.43
C TYR A 708 -33.36 -27.95 -14.80
N ARG A 709 -33.73 -28.83 -15.74
CA ARG A 709 -33.16 -28.89 -17.09
C ARG A 709 -33.67 -27.78 -17.99
N HIS A 710 -34.99 -27.59 -18.05
CA HIS A 710 -35.64 -26.56 -18.86
C HIS A 710 -35.18 -25.15 -18.41
N TRP A 711 -35.21 -24.87 -17.11
CA TRP A 711 -34.71 -23.60 -16.56
C TRP A 711 -33.18 -23.56 -16.39
N ARG A 712 -32.42 -24.45 -17.04
CA ARG A 712 -30.95 -24.48 -17.10
C ARG A 712 -30.26 -24.20 -15.74
N GLY A 713 -30.74 -24.91 -14.72
CA GLY A 713 -30.43 -24.73 -13.29
C GLY A 713 -28.95 -24.94 -12.92
N GLU A 714 -28.14 -25.51 -13.81
CA GLU A 714 -26.70 -25.59 -13.67
C GLU A 714 -26.05 -24.20 -13.60
N TRP A 715 -26.59 -23.20 -14.31
CA TRP A 715 -26.07 -21.83 -14.29
C TRP A 715 -26.51 -21.03 -13.06
N GLY A 716 -27.59 -21.45 -12.41
CA GLY A 716 -27.94 -20.99 -11.06
C GLY A 716 -26.89 -21.47 -10.05
N LEU A 717 -26.52 -22.76 -10.08
CA LEU A 717 -25.50 -23.33 -9.20
C LEU A 717 -24.11 -22.71 -9.43
N VAL A 718 -23.72 -22.49 -10.69
CA VAL A 718 -22.50 -21.75 -11.04
C VAL A 718 -22.56 -20.33 -10.51
N SER A 719 -23.68 -19.62 -10.66
CA SER A 719 -23.80 -18.23 -10.21
C SER A 719 -23.81 -18.10 -8.68
N PHE A 720 -24.39 -19.08 -7.96
CA PHE A 720 -24.23 -19.24 -6.52
C PHE A 720 -22.73 -19.34 -6.13
N MET A 721 -21.97 -20.24 -6.76
CA MET A 721 -20.54 -20.43 -6.45
C MET A 721 -19.66 -19.21 -6.77
N LEU A 722 -20.01 -18.47 -7.82
CA LEU A 722 -19.33 -17.23 -8.19
C LEU A 722 -19.59 -16.13 -7.14
N VAL A 723 -20.86 -15.89 -6.78
CA VAL A 723 -21.29 -14.82 -5.87
C VAL A 723 -20.94 -15.09 -4.41
N CYS A 724 -21.12 -16.33 -3.94
CA CYS A 724 -20.95 -16.68 -2.53
C CYS A 724 -19.51 -16.41 -2.07
N SER A 725 -19.37 -15.53 -1.08
CA SER A 725 -18.11 -15.01 -0.54
C SER A 725 -18.18 -15.01 0.99
N MET A 726 -17.03 -14.96 1.69
CA MET A 726 -17.01 -15.15 3.15
C MET A 726 -17.90 -14.15 3.89
N THR A 727 -17.89 -12.87 3.50
CA THR A 727 -18.69 -11.82 4.13
C THR A 727 -19.95 -11.46 3.31
N ILE A 728 -20.97 -10.95 4.00
CA ILE A 728 -22.21 -10.46 3.38
C ILE A 728 -21.90 -9.30 2.42
N GLY A 729 -21.06 -8.33 2.81
CA GLY A 729 -20.67 -7.20 1.96
C GLY A 729 -19.99 -7.61 0.64
N ALA A 730 -19.04 -8.55 0.68
CA ALA A 730 -18.38 -9.07 -0.52
C ALA A 730 -19.32 -9.90 -1.42
N SER A 731 -20.29 -10.58 -0.82
CA SER A 731 -21.34 -11.30 -1.55
C SER A 731 -22.32 -10.34 -2.21
N ASN A 732 -22.66 -9.22 -1.56
CA ASN A 732 -23.53 -8.18 -2.12
C ASN A 732 -22.89 -7.49 -3.34
N THR A 733 -21.60 -7.09 -3.27
CA THR A 733 -20.91 -6.47 -4.42
C THR A 733 -20.80 -7.41 -5.61
N THR A 734 -20.43 -8.67 -5.35
CA THR A 734 -20.30 -9.70 -6.39
C THR A 734 -21.66 -10.07 -6.97
N GLY A 735 -22.71 -10.13 -6.15
CA GLY A 735 -24.09 -10.36 -6.56
C GLY A 735 -24.65 -9.24 -7.43
N TYR A 736 -24.46 -7.97 -7.04
CA TYR A 736 -24.85 -6.81 -7.85
C TYR A 736 -24.08 -6.75 -9.18
N ALA A 737 -22.77 -7.03 -9.16
CA ALA A 737 -21.97 -7.13 -10.37
C ALA A 737 -22.46 -8.27 -11.30
N ARG A 738 -22.86 -9.42 -10.75
CA ARG A 738 -23.42 -10.55 -11.52
C ARG A 738 -24.79 -10.22 -12.11
N PHE A 739 -25.68 -9.61 -11.32
CA PHE A 739 -26.99 -9.13 -11.75
C PHE A 739 -26.87 -8.19 -12.96
N LEU A 740 -26.15 -7.08 -12.81
CA LEU A 740 -26.02 -6.05 -13.85
C LEU A 740 -25.33 -6.59 -15.11
N ALA A 741 -24.25 -7.37 -14.94
CA ALA A 741 -23.54 -7.99 -16.05
C ALA A 741 -24.41 -8.94 -16.88
N THR A 742 -25.34 -9.65 -16.23
CA THR A 742 -26.19 -10.64 -16.90
C THR A 742 -27.25 -9.98 -17.78
N PHE A 743 -27.86 -8.87 -17.36
CA PHE A 743 -28.73 -8.09 -18.27
C PHE A 743 -27.95 -7.50 -19.45
N VAL A 744 -26.79 -6.88 -19.21
CA VAL A 744 -25.96 -6.30 -20.28
C VAL A 744 -25.48 -7.37 -21.27
N GLY A 745 -25.03 -8.53 -20.77
CA GLY A 745 -24.57 -9.65 -21.58
C GLY A 745 -25.68 -10.34 -22.39
N ALA A 746 -26.90 -10.44 -21.82
CA ALA A 746 -28.05 -11.01 -22.52
C ALA A 746 -28.55 -10.08 -23.63
N ILE A 747 -28.80 -8.80 -23.32
CA ILE A 747 -29.30 -7.81 -24.28
C ILE A 747 -28.32 -7.65 -25.47
N SER A 748 -27.01 -7.56 -25.20
CA SER A 748 -26.00 -7.48 -26.26
C SER A 748 -25.94 -8.74 -27.13
N ALA A 749 -26.07 -9.94 -26.55
CA ALA A 749 -26.12 -11.19 -27.31
C ALA A 749 -27.35 -11.25 -28.24
N THR A 750 -28.54 -10.88 -27.74
CA THR A 750 -29.77 -10.82 -28.55
C THR A 750 -29.65 -9.82 -29.70
N LEU A 751 -29.13 -8.61 -29.45
CA LEU A 751 -28.94 -7.59 -30.48
C LEU A 751 -27.92 -8.01 -31.55
N VAL A 752 -26.80 -8.62 -31.14
CA VAL A 752 -25.79 -9.12 -32.09
C VAL A 752 -26.33 -10.28 -32.90
N TRP A 753 -27.04 -11.24 -32.30
CA TRP A 753 -27.65 -12.35 -33.04
C TRP A 753 -28.69 -11.89 -34.07
N ALA A 754 -29.58 -10.98 -33.68
CA ALA A 754 -30.57 -10.39 -34.58
C ALA A 754 -29.92 -9.62 -35.76
N SER A 755 -28.75 -9.01 -35.52
CA SER A 755 -27.98 -8.28 -36.55
C SER A 755 -27.18 -9.21 -37.47
N CYS A 756 -26.68 -10.34 -36.95
CA CYS A 756 -25.77 -11.24 -37.66
C CYS A 756 -26.45 -12.47 -38.29
N GLN A 757 -27.70 -12.79 -37.91
CA GLN A 757 -28.50 -13.89 -38.46
C GLN A 757 -27.72 -15.23 -38.54
N GLY A 758 -27.00 -15.58 -37.47
CA GLY A 758 -26.22 -16.82 -37.38
C GLY A 758 -24.87 -16.82 -38.13
N ASN A 759 -24.52 -15.79 -38.92
CA ASN A 759 -23.28 -15.77 -39.69
C ASN A 759 -22.03 -15.79 -38.77
N PRO A 760 -21.15 -16.81 -38.85
CA PRO A 760 -20.04 -16.99 -37.91
C PRO A 760 -19.01 -15.86 -37.96
N PHE A 761 -18.71 -15.32 -39.14
CA PHE A 761 -17.73 -14.25 -39.29
C PHE A 761 -18.25 -12.94 -38.71
N ALA A 762 -19.54 -12.65 -38.91
CA ALA A 762 -20.20 -11.48 -38.31
C ALA A 762 -20.30 -11.62 -36.78
N LEU A 763 -20.72 -12.78 -36.27
CA LEU A 763 -20.79 -13.06 -34.83
C LEU A 763 -19.41 -12.97 -34.15
N ALA A 764 -18.36 -13.46 -34.81
CA ALA A 764 -16.99 -13.35 -34.31
C ALA A 764 -16.50 -11.89 -34.27
N PHE A 765 -16.74 -11.11 -35.33
CA PHE A 765 -16.37 -9.69 -35.40
C PHE A 765 -17.13 -8.84 -34.36
N CYS A 766 -18.45 -8.99 -34.27
CA CYS A 766 -19.27 -8.28 -33.29
C CYS A 766 -18.95 -8.70 -31.85
N GLY A 767 -18.67 -9.99 -31.61
CA GLY A 767 -18.20 -10.48 -30.32
C GLY A 767 -16.83 -9.92 -29.93
N TRP A 768 -15.89 -9.84 -30.87
CA TRP A 768 -14.59 -9.19 -30.66
C TRP A 768 -14.77 -7.71 -30.29
N LEU A 769 -15.57 -6.96 -31.05
CA LEU A 769 -15.86 -5.55 -30.80
C LEU A 769 -16.51 -5.34 -29.41
N PHE A 770 -17.45 -6.22 -29.02
CA PHE A 770 -18.08 -6.21 -27.69
C PHE A 770 -17.11 -6.58 -26.55
N SER A 771 -16.08 -7.38 -26.83
CA SER A 771 -15.06 -7.74 -25.82
C SER A 771 -14.17 -6.56 -25.40
N ILE A 772 -13.94 -5.58 -26.28
CA ILE A 772 -13.08 -4.42 -26.01
C ILE A 772 -13.55 -3.61 -24.78
N PRO A 773 -14.81 -3.10 -24.70
CA PRO A 773 -15.28 -2.40 -23.51
C PRO A 773 -15.33 -3.30 -22.26
N CYS A 774 -15.59 -4.60 -22.43
CA CYS A 774 -15.57 -5.56 -21.32
C CYS A 774 -14.15 -5.76 -20.75
N PHE A 775 -13.12 -5.85 -21.59
CA PHE A 775 -11.73 -5.91 -21.13
C PHE A 775 -11.23 -4.57 -20.58
N TYR A 776 -11.72 -3.43 -21.07
CA TYR A 776 -11.45 -2.14 -20.44
C TYR A 776 -11.99 -2.06 -19.00
N LEU A 777 -13.17 -2.66 -18.72
CA LEU A 777 -13.66 -2.81 -17.34
C LEU A 777 -12.79 -3.74 -16.49
N ILE A 778 -12.26 -4.82 -17.06
CA ILE A 778 -11.39 -5.79 -16.36
C ILE A 778 -10.01 -5.21 -16.05
N VAL A 779 -9.35 -4.61 -17.05
CA VAL A 779 -7.94 -4.20 -16.99
C VAL A 779 -7.77 -2.77 -16.48
N ALA A 780 -8.53 -1.81 -17.03
CA ALA A 780 -8.27 -0.38 -16.77
C ALA A 780 -9.10 0.20 -15.60
N LYS A 781 -10.33 -0.28 -15.39
CA LYS A 781 -11.21 0.21 -14.30
C LYS A 781 -11.27 -0.69 -13.06
N GLY A 782 -10.50 -1.78 -13.02
CA GLY A 782 -10.44 -2.71 -11.88
C GLY A 782 -11.73 -3.48 -11.58
N LYS A 783 -12.80 -3.31 -12.37
CA LYS A 783 -14.12 -3.94 -12.18
C LYS A 783 -14.15 -5.34 -12.81
N GLY A 784 -13.15 -6.15 -12.47
CA GLY A 784 -12.92 -7.51 -12.98
C GLY A 784 -14.16 -8.40 -13.02
N PRO A 785 -14.91 -8.56 -11.91
CA PRO A 785 -16.11 -9.40 -11.90
C PRO A 785 -17.18 -8.95 -12.91
N LEU A 786 -17.46 -7.64 -12.99
CA LEU A 786 -18.48 -7.09 -13.89
C LEU A 786 -18.19 -7.42 -15.36
N GLY A 787 -16.96 -7.17 -15.83
CA GLY A 787 -16.57 -7.48 -17.21
C GLY A 787 -16.53 -8.98 -17.51
N ARG A 788 -16.00 -9.80 -16.58
CA ARG A 788 -15.95 -11.27 -16.74
C ARG A 788 -17.36 -11.88 -16.79
N PHE A 789 -18.27 -11.45 -15.92
CA PHE A 789 -19.66 -11.94 -15.91
C PHE A 789 -20.45 -11.48 -17.14
N THR A 790 -20.12 -10.32 -17.72
CA THR A 790 -20.79 -9.80 -18.93
C THR A 790 -20.44 -10.67 -20.13
N LEU A 791 -19.15 -10.93 -20.33
CA LEU A 791 -18.67 -11.84 -21.38
C LEU A 791 -19.10 -13.30 -21.14
N LEU A 792 -19.18 -13.76 -19.89
CA LEU A 792 -19.72 -15.08 -19.56
C LEU A 792 -21.18 -15.22 -20.05
N THR A 793 -22.06 -14.26 -19.71
CA THR A 793 -23.46 -14.33 -20.17
C THR A 793 -23.59 -14.14 -21.69
N TYR A 794 -22.77 -13.30 -22.32
CA TYR A 794 -22.72 -13.17 -23.78
C TYR A 794 -22.32 -14.50 -24.45
N ASN A 795 -21.26 -15.17 -23.97
CA ASN A 795 -20.81 -16.48 -24.46
C ASN A 795 -21.90 -17.55 -24.31
N LEU A 796 -22.59 -17.57 -23.16
CA LEU A 796 -23.69 -18.49 -22.86
C LEU A 796 -24.96 -18.26 -23.67
N SER A 797 -25.03 -17.16 -24.41
CA SER A 797 -26.19 -16.78 -25.22
C SER A 797 -25.83 -16.86 -26.71
N ALA A 798 -24.92 -16.01 -27.21
CA ALA A 798 -24.60 -15.91 -28.64
C ALA A 798 -23.76 -17.09 -29.18
N LEU A 799 -22.64 -17.41 -28.52
CA LEU A 799 -21.77 -18.52 -28.96
C LEU A 799 -22.46 -19.87 -28.74
N TYR A 800 -23.26 -20.00 -27.68
CA TYR A 800 -24.10 -21.17 -27.46
C TYR A 800 -25.20 -21.32 -28.53
N SER A 801 -25.93 -20.26 -28.87
CA SER A 801 -26.96 -20.32 -29.93
C SER A 801 -26.36 -20.71 -31.29
N TYR A 802 -25.19 -20.17 -31.66
CA TYR A 802 -24.48 -20.62 -32.85
C TYR A 802 -24.16 -22.12 -32.79
N SER A 803 -23.65 -22.58 -31.66
CA SER A 803 -23.33 -23.99 -31.43
C SER A 803 -24.54 -24.93 -31.50
N LEU A 804 -25.76 -24.43 -31.23
CA LEU A 804 -27.02 -25.16 -31.37
C LEU A 804 -27.50 -25.19 -32.84
N SER A 805 -27.42 -24.05 -33.56
CA SER A 805 -27.78 -23.98 -35.00
C SER A 805 -26.91 -24.84 -35.93
N VAL A 806 -25.81 -25.39 -35.43
CA VAL A 806 -24.86 -26.28 -36.16
C VAL A 806 -24.84 -27.70 -35.55
N ALA A 807 -25.90 -28.08 -34.81
CA ALA A 807 -26.07 -29.42 -34.26
C ALA A 807 -27.16 -30.20 -35.02
N GLU A 808 -26.80 -31.37 -35.56
CA GLU A 808 -27.69 -32.26 -36.32
C GLU A 808 -28.38 -33.30 -35.38
N VAL A 809 -28.92 -32.85 -34.23
CA VAL A 809 -29.46 -33.76 -33.19
C VAL A 809 -30.80 -33.26 -32.64
N ASP A 810 -31.86 -34.05 -32.84
CA ASP A 810 -33.28 -33.67 -32.68
C ASP A 810 -33.84 -33.61 -31.23
N ASP A 811 -33.01 -33.57 -30.18
CA ASP A 811 -33.47 -33.81 -28.77
C ASP A 811 -33.69 -32.53 -27.92
N ASP A 812 -33.03 -31.40 -28.21
CA ASP A 812 -33.22 -30.10 -27.50
C ASP A 812 -34.39 -29.30 -28.14
N SER A 813 -35.60 -29.87 -28.07
CA SER A 813 -36.82 -29.36 -28.72
C SER A 813 -37.41 -28.06 -28.13
N ASP A 814 -36.96 -27.62 -26.96
CA ASP A 814 -37.48 -26.45 -26.24
C ASP A 814 -36.66 -25.15 -26.43
N GLU A 815 -35.47 -25.20 -27.04
CA GLU A 815 -34.66 -24.00 -27.37
C GLU A 815 -34.64 -23.65 -28.88
N GLY A 816 -35.49 -24.31 -29.69
CA GLY A 816 -35.71 -24.02 -31.11
C GLY A 816 -34.82 -24.79 -32.10
N GLY A 817 -33.95 -25.68 -31.62
CA GLY A 817 -33.12 -26.57 -32.45
C GLY A 817 -32.30 -25.83 -33.52
N THR A 818 -32.55 -26.16 -34.79
CA THR A 818 -31.85 -25.58 -35.95
C THR A 818 -32.15 -24.09 -36.18
N ALA A 819 -33.19 -23.54 -35.55
CA ALA A 819 -33.52 -22.11 -35.54
C ALA A 819 -33.57 -21.58 -34.08
N PRO A 820 -32.41 -21.32 -33.43
CA PRO A 820 -32.32 -21.01 -32.01
C PRO A 820 -33.15 -19.80 -31.59
N ALA A 821 -34.05 -20.02 -30.61
CA ALA A 821 -34.88 -18.99 -30.02
C ALA A 821 -34.07 -18.14 -29.03
N ILE A 822 -33.13 -17.32 -29.50
CA ILE A 822 -32.14 -16.66 -28.60
C ILE A 822 -32.79 -15.79 -27.50
N ILE A 823 -33.99 -15.24 -27.70
CA ILE A 823 -34.72 -14.49 -26.67
C ILE A 823 -35.13 -15.43 -25.52
N GLU A 824 -35.63 -16.62 -25.85
CA GLU A 824 -36.03 -17.65 -24.89
C GLU A 824 -34.80 -18.23 -24.16
N ILE A 825 -33.77 -18.62 -24.92
CA ILE A 825 -32.47 -19.06 -24.38
C ILE A 825 -31.92 -18.00 -23.41
N ALA A 826 -31.84 -16.72 -23.83
CA ALA A 826 -31.37 -15.64 -22.99
C ALA A 826 -32.26 -15.45 -21.74
N SER A 827 -33.59 -15.60 -21.86
CA SER A 827 -34.51 -15.47 -20.74
C SER A 827 -34.32 -16.58 -19.69
N HIS A 828 -34.14 -17.84 -20.13
CA HIS A 828 -33.85 -18.97 -19.24
C HIS A 828 -32.49 -18.78 -18.55
N ARG A 829 -31.45 -18.35 -19.27
CA ARG A 829 -30.13 -18.06 -18.67
C ARG A 829 -30.22 -16.89 -17.68
N VAL A 830 -30.99 -15.83 -17.95
CA VAL A 830 -31.21 -14.71 -17.02
C VAL A 830 -31.93 -15.19 -15.76
N ALA A 831 -33.04 -15.92 -15.90
CA ALA A 831 -33.81 -16.45 -14.77
C ALA A 831 -32.96 -17.37 -13.88
N ALA A 832 -32.24 -18.34 -14.48
CA ALA A 832 -31.34 -19.24 -13.76
C ALA A 832 -30.26 -18.50 -12.96
N VAL A 833 -29.61 -17.52 -13.59
CA VAL A 833 -28.55 -16.72 -12.95
C VAL A 833 -29.12 -15.85 -11.84
N LEU A 834 -30.26 -15.21 -12.03
CA LEU A 834 -30.92 -14.39 -11.00
C LEU A 834 -31.33 -15.23 -9.79
N ALA A 835 -31.93 -16.40 -10.01
CA ALA A 835 -32.27 -17.33 -8.93
C ALA A 835 -31.01 -17.81 -8.17
N GLY A 836 -29.91 -18.09 -8.87
CA GLY A 836 -28.61 -18.41 -8.26
C GLY A 836 -27.97 -17.26 -7.47
N VAL A 837 -28.12 -16.02 -7.94
CA VAL A 837 -27.69 -14.80 -7.20
C VAL A 837 -28.52 -14.65 -5.91
N VAL A 838 -29.85 -14.78 -6.00
CA VAL A 838 -30.76 -14.71 -4.85
C VAL A 838 -30.45 -15.83 -3.84
N TRP A 839 -30.24 -17.07 -4.31
CA TRP A 839 -29.83 -18.19 -3.45
C TRP A 839 -28.50 -17.92 -2.74
N GLY A 840 -27.51 -17.35 -3.42
CA GLY A 840 -26.27 -16.88 -2.81
C GLY A 840 -26.50 -15.83 -1.73
N LEU A 841 -27.39 -14.86 -1.97
CA LEU A 841 -27.74 -13.81 -1.00
C LEU A 841 -28.54 -14.33 0.20
N ILE A 842 -29.34 -15.40 0.03
CA ILE A 842 -30.07 -16.11 1.10
C ILE A 842 -29.09 -16.92 1.95
N ILE A 843 -28.34 -17.85 1.34
CA ILE A 843 -27.38 -18.71 2.06
C ILE A 843 -26.33 -17.88 2.81
N THR A 844 -25.87 -16.77 2.23
CA THR A 844 -24.90 -15.88 2.91
C THR A 844 -25.44 -15.20 4.16
N ARG A 845 -26.76 -15.01 4.29
CA ARG A 845 -27.45 -14.40 5.44
C ARG A 845 -28.01 -15.43 6.44
N VAL A 846 -28.59 -16.53 5.97
CA VAL A 846 -29.27 -17.52 6.83
C VAL A 846 -28.29 -18.47 7.49
N VAL A 847 -27.34 -19.03 6.74
CA VAL A 847 -26.39 -20.03 7.25
C VAL A 847 -25.16 -19.30 7.78
N TRP A 848 -25.04 -19.15 9.10
CA TRP A 848 -23.96 -18.40 9.78
C TRP A 848 -23.64 -17.05 9.10
N PRO A 849 -24.44 -15.99 9.29
CA PRO A 849 -24.13 -14.66 8.76
C PRO A 849 -22.76 -14.18 9.27
N ILE A 850 -21.87 -13.83 8.35
CA ILE A 850 -20.55 -13.26 8.65
C ILE A 850 -20.55 -11.82 8.17
N SER A 851 -20.65 -10.88 9.11
CA SER A 851 -20.64 -9.45 8.82
C SER A 851 -19.23 -8.94 8.52
N ALA A 852 -19.08 -8.15 7.46
CA ALA A 852 -17.85 -7.39 7.21
C ALA A 852 -17.73 -6.23 8.20
N ARG A 853 -18.85 -5.56 8.52
CA ARG A 853 -18.91 -4.49 9.54
C ARG A 853 -18.39 -5.00 10.90
N GLN A 854 -18.89 -6.14 11.37
CA GLN A 854 -18.49 -6.70 12.66
C GLN A 854 -17.03 -7.19 12.63
N LYS A 855 -16.61 -7.94 11.60
CA LYS A 855 -15.21 -8.36 11.45
C LYS A 855 -14.24 -7.19 11.39
N PHE A 856 -14.62 -6.08 10.75
CA PHE A 856 -13.80 -4.87 10.76
C PHE A 856 -13.58 -4.33 12.19
N LYS A 857 -14.64 -4.23 13.01
CA LYS A 857 -14.54 -3.72 14.39
C LYS A 857 -13.81 -4.68 15.34
N ASP A 858 -14.13 -5.98 15.30
CA ASP A 858 -13.38 -7.00 16.05
C ASP A 858 -11.90 -7.03 15.63
N GLY A 859 -11.62 -6.81 14.34
CA GLY A 859 -10.27 -6.84 13.80
C GLY A 859 -9.43 -5.65 14.23
N LEU A 860 -9.98 -4.43 14.12
CA LEU A 860 -9.32 -3.18 14.52
C LEU A 860 -9.12 -3.09 16.05
N SER A 861 -10.11 -3.52 16.84
CA SER A 861 -9.96 -3.60 18.31
C SER A 861 -8.90 -4.64 18.73
N LEU A 862 -8.81 -5.79 18.03
CA LEU A 862 -7.73 -6.75 18.25
C LEU A 862 -6.34 -6.19 17.87
N LEU A 863 -6.23 -5.42 16.79
CA LEU A 863 -4.98 -4.76 16.39
C LEU A 863 -4.49 -3.82 17.49
N TRP A 864 -5.35 -2.94 17.97
CA TRP A 864 -5.03 -2.03 19.07
C TRP A 864 -4.65 -2.76 20.35
N LEU A 865 -5.30 -3.88 20.68
CA LEU A 865 -4.89 -4.70 21.84
C LEU A 865 -3.54 -5.38 21.63
N ARG A 866 -3.19 -5.80 20.40
CA ARG A 866 -1.84 -6.34 20.13
C ARG A 866 -0.78 -5.24 20.17
N MET A 867 -1.06 -4.06 19.64
CA MET A 867 -0.19 -2.87 19.76
C MET A 867 0.00 -2.47 21.22
N GLY A 868 -1.08 -2.39 22.00
CA GLY A 868 -1.03 -2.10 23.43
C GLY A 868 -0.30 -3.19 24.24
N LEU A 869 -0.31 -4.44 23.81
CA LEU A 869 0.47 -5.52 24.45
C LEU A 869 1.95 -5.48 24.07
N ILE A 870 2.28 -5.18 22.81
CA ILE A 870 3.66 -4.97 22.35
C ILE A 870 4.29 -3.78 23.09
N TRP A 871 3.61 -2.62 23.13
CA TRP A 871 4.13 -1.45 23.83
C TRP A 871 4.23 -1.66 25.35
N LYS A 872 3.41 -2.54 25.93
CA LYS A 872 3.49 -2.89 27.36
C LYS A 872 4.77 -3.64 27.73
N ARG A 873 5.48 -4.25 26.77
CA ARG A 873 6.76 -4.93 27.02
C ARG A 873 7.88 -3.95 27.44
N ASP A 874 7.69 -2.63 27.20
CA ASP A 874 8.71 -1.58 27.13
C ASP A 874 9.71 -1.85 25.99
N PRO A 875 9.86 -0.96 24.99
CA PRO A 875 10.87 -1.13 23.95
C PRO A 875 12.30 -1.19 24.51
N LEU A 876 12.56 -0.53 25.65
CA LEU A 876 13.89 -0.33 26.21
C LEU A 876 14.22 -1.24 27.40
N SER A 877 13.29 -2.07 27.88
CA SER A 877 13.57 -3.08 28.92
C SER A 877 14.44 -4.21 28.37
N ALA A 878 14.14 -4.65 27.14
CA ALA A 878 14.81 -5.72 26.42
C ALA A 878 16.33 -5.53 26.34
N MET A 879 16.79 -4.29 26.19
CA MET A 879 18.22 -3.94 26.14
C MET A 879 18.91 -4.06 27.51
N VAL A 880 18.18 -3.87 28.62
CA VAL A 880 18.72 -3.83 29.99
C VAL A 880 18.79 -5.20 30.64
N GLU A 881 17.84 -6.09 30.33
CA GLU A 881 17.68 -7.38 31.00
C GLU A 881 18.49 -8.51 30.35
N GLY A 882 19.03 -8.29 29.14
CA GLY A 882 19.86 -9.27 28.42
C GLY A 882 19.09 -10.49 27.88
N GLU A 883 17.76 -10.49 28.01
CA GLU A 883 16.91 -11.46 27.33
C GLU A 883 16.94 -11.26 25.80
N SER A 884 16.45 -12.26 25.04
CA SER A 884 16.72 -12.33 23.60
C SER A 884 16.17 -11.14 22.81
N LYS A 885 16.82 -10.86 21.66
CA LYS A 885 16.46 -9.82 20.68
C LYS A 885 14.99 -9.85 20.20
N GLU A 886 14.24 -10.90 20.53
CA GLU A 886 12.83 -11.03 20.19
C GLU A 886 11.85 -10.33 21.16
N SER A 887 12.35 -9.79 22.28
CA SER A 887 11.50 -9.37 23.39
C SER A 887 10.51 -8.24 23.03
N TYR A 888 10.93 -7.16 22.36
CA TYR A 888 10.03 -6.05 22.02
C TYR A 888 9.08 -6.39 20.87
N MET A 889 9.58 -6.51 19.63
CA MET A 889 8.76 -6.69 18.43
C MET A 889 9.59 -7.25 17.26
N ASN A 890 9.42 -8.52 16.90
CA ASN A 890 10.12 -9.07 15.73
C ASN A 890 9.69 -8.36 14.43
N LEU A 891 10.61 -8.21 13.48
CA LEU A 891 10.34 -7.76 12.10
C LEU A 891 9.16 -8.54 11.46
N ARG A 892 9.04 -9.85 11.77
CA ARG A 892 7.90 -10.69 11.37
C ARG A 892 6.58 -10.26 12.00
N GLU A 893 6.54 -9.80 13.26
CA GLU A 893 5.33 -9.23 13.85
C GLU A 893 4.94 -7.93 13.11
N GLU A 894 5.90 -7.07 12.74
CA GLU A 894 5.65 -5.83 11.99
C GLU A 894 4.95 -6.09 10.64
N PHE A 895 5.56 -6.95 9.80
CA PHE A 895 4.97 -7.34 8.51
C PHE A 895 3.56 -7.91 8.67
N ILE A 896 3.31 -8.65 9.75
CA ILE A 896 1.97 -9.17 10.07
C ILE A 896 1.01 -8.03 10.42
N LEU A 897 1.39 -7.05 11.26
CA LEU A 897 0.52 -5.92 11.60
C LEU A 897 0.20 -5.04 10.39
N GLN A 898 1.18 -4.71 9.55
CA GLN A 898 0.97 -3.92 8.33
C GLN A 898 0.08 -4.66 7.32
N ARG A 899 0.35 -5.94 7.06
CA ARG A 899 -0.49 -6.78 6.18
C ARG A 899 -1.92 -6.92 6.71
N TYR A 900 -2.08 -6.96 8.03
CA TYR A 900 -3.38 -7.03 8.69
C TYR A 900 -4.16 -5.72 8.57
N VAL A 901 -3.52 -4.54 8.66
CA VAL A 901 -4.19 -3.26 8.37
C VAL A 901 -4.70 -3.18 6.92
N LEU A 902 -3.94 -3.68 5.95
CA LEU A 902 -4.42 -3.78 4.57
C LEU A 902 -5.63 -4.72 4.44
N GLN A 903 -5.72 -5.78 5.25
CA GLN A 903 -6.90 -6.64 5.32
C GLN A 903 -8.11 -5.93 5.97
N LEU A 904 -7.89 -5.10 7.00
CA LEU A 904 -8.92 -4.25 7.59
C LEU A 904 -9.46 -3.22 6.59
N ASP A 905 -8.61 -2.63 5.75
CA ASP A 905 -9.04 -1.68 4.70
C ASP A 905 -9.96 -2.35 3.66
N ASN A 906 -9.63 -3.58 3.23
CA ASN A 906 -10.50 -4.39 2.38
C ASN A 906 -11.83 -4.77 3.06
N LEU A 907 -11.82 -5.01 4.38
CA LEU A 907 -13.05 -5.27 5.15
C LEU A 907 -13.91 -4.02 5.32
N ARG A 908 -13.31 -2.82 5.51
CA ARG A 908 -14.02 -1.53 5.51
C ARG A 908 -14.77 -1.32 4.20
N ASP A 909 -14.12 -1.60 3.07
CA ASP A 909 -14.73 -1.40 1.75
C ASP A 909 -15.84 -2.42 1.47
N ALA A 910 -15.66 -3.69 1.88
CA ALA A 910 -16.74 -4.66 1.87
C ALA A 910 -17.93 -4.22 2.75
N ALA A 911 -17.67 -3.69 3.95
CA ALA A 911 -18.69 -3.22 4.90
C ALA A 911 -19.54 -2.04 4.38
N THR A 912 -19.04 -1.22 3.45
CA THR A 912 -19.86 -0.18 2.79
C THR A 912 -21.04 -0.75 1.99
N ASN A 913 -20.91 -1.99 1.50
CA ASN A 913 -21.92 -2.67 0.67
C ASN A 913 -22.77 -3.66 1.48
N GLU A 914 -22.66 -3.62 2.81
CA GLU A 914 -23.47 -4.37 3.74
C GLU A 914 -24.61 -3.48 4.25
N PHE A 915 -25.85 -3.79 3.84
CA PHE A 915 -27.04 -3.04 4.23
C PHE A 915 -27.61 -3.57 5.54
N GLU A 916 -27.79 -2.68 6.53
CA GLU A 916 -28.36 -2.97 7.84
C GLU A 916 -29.44 -1.95 8.19
N LEU A 917 -30.45 -2.36 8.96
CA LEU A 917 -31.51 -1.47 9.46
C LEU A 917 -30.98 -0.36 10.40
N ARG A 918 -29.80 -0.54 10.98
CA ARG A 918 -29.08 0.47 11.79
C ARG A 918 -28.51 1.63 10.95
N GLY A 919 -28.54 1.56 9.61
CA GLY A 919 -28.08 2.63 8.72
C GLY A 919 -26.75 2.36 8.01
N PRO A 920 -26.23 3.34 7.25
CA PRO A 920 -25.02 3.20 6.44
C PRO A 920 -23.75 3.12 7.28
N PHE A 921 -22.77 2.32 6.83
CA PHE A 921 -21.49 2.17 7.52
C PHE A 921 -20.63 3.45 7.38
N PRO A 922 -20.14 4.06 8.48
CA PRO A 922 -19.43 5.35 8.46
C PRO A 922 -17.96 5.23 8.02
N SER A 923 -17.75 4.71 6.81
CA SER A 923 -16.44 4.37 6.23
C SER A 923 -15.44 5.52 6.21
N LYS A 924 -15.89 6.79 6.10
CA LYS A 924 -15.00 7.96 6.13
C LYS A 924 -14.32 8.17 7.50
N ALA A 925 -15.04 7.98 8.61
CA ALA A 925 -14.46 8.07 9.96
C ALA A 925 -13.52 6.90 10.21
N TYR A 926 -13.95 5.68 9.91
CA TYR A 926 -13.09 4.49 10.00
C TYR A 926 -11.85 4.57 9.09
N GLY A 927 -11.93 5.23 7.94
CA GLY A 927 -10.76 5.54 7.09
C GLY A 927 -9.72 6.42 7.78
N ARG A 928 -10.15 7.48 8.48
CA ARG A 928 -9.25 8.35 9.28
C ARG A 928 -8.65 7.59 10.46
N ILE A 929 -9.46 6.77 11.14
CA ILE A 929 -9.00 5.89 12.23
C ILE A 929 -7.93 4.88 11.73
N ILE A 930 -8.11 4.29 10.54
CA ILE A 930 -7.09 3.44 9.91
C ILE A 930 -5.83 4.26 9.57
N GLU A 931 -5.95 5.49 9.07
CA GLU A 931 -4.81 6.36 8.76
C GLU A 931 -3.97 6.66 10.02
N SER A 932 -4.60 7.03 11.12
CA SER A 932 -3.93 7.21 12.42
C SER A 932 -3.35 5.91 12.98
N THR A 933 -4.02 4.78 12.78
CA THR A 933 -3.47 3.46 13.17
C THR A 933 -2.23 3.09 12.36
N ASN A 934 -2.16 3.44 11.06
CA ASN A 934 -0.93 3.30 10.27
C ASN A 934 0.20 4.21 10.79
N LYS A 935 -0.10 5.45 11.18
CA LYS A 935 0.91 6.36 11.75
C LYS A 935 1.48 5.82 13.07
N MET A 936 0.63 5.27 13.93
CA MET A 936 1.08 4.58 15.15
C MET A 936 1.94 3.35 14.85
N LEU A 937 1.60 2.54 13.84
CA LEU A 937 2.46 1.40 13.44
C LEU A 937 3.81 1.86 12.89
N ASN A 938 3.86 2.96 12.12
CA ASN A 938 5.13 3.55 11.68
C ASN A 938 5.98 4.04 12.87
N ALA A 939 5.34 4.54 13.94
CA ALA A 939 6.01 4.97 15.16
C ALA A 939 6.56 3.76 15.98
N PHE A 940 5.83 2.64 16.04
CA PHE A 940 6.36 1.37 16.60
C PHE A 940 7.58 0.88 15.82
N HIS A 941 7.49 0.88 14.48
CA HIS A 941 8.59 0.49 13.61
C HIS A 941 9.82 1.41 13.77
N ALA A 942 9.61 2.73 13.84
CA ALA A 942 10.70 3.68 14.08
C ALA A 942 11.42 3.43 15.41
N MET A 943 10.68 3.04 16.47
CA MET A 943 11.29 2.61 17.74
C MET A 943 12.13 1.35 17.57
N ASN A 944 11.63 0.37 16.80
CA ASN A 944 12.33 -0.89 16.55
C ASN A 944 13.65 -0.67 15.78
N LEU A 945 13.69 0.21 14.78
CA LEU A 945 14.94 0.56 14.07
C LEU A 945 16.02 1.13 14.99
N VAL A 946 15.63 1.99 15.95
CA VAL A 946 16.58 2.58 16.91
C VAL A 946 17.17 1.50 17.82
N ILE A 947 16.38 0.50 18.22
CA ILE A 947 16.83 -0.64 19.03
C ILE A 947 17.67 -1.64 18.21
N GLU A 948 17.32 -1.85 16.93
CA GLU A 948 18.06 -2.77 16.04
C GLU A 948 19.45 -2.25 15.67
N LYS A 949 19.66 -0.93 15.62
CA LYS A 949 20.95 -0.33 15.27
C LYS A 949 22.01 -0.47 16.38
N ASP A 950 21.62 -0.27 17.64
CA ASP A 950 22.54 -0.28 18.79
C ASP A 950 22.20 -1.45 19.76
N PRO A 951 22.47 -2.72 19.37
CA PRO A 951 21.89 -3.92 20.00
C PRO A 951 22.53 -4.33 21.34
N THR A 952 23.51 -3.58 21.83
CA THR A 952 24.18 -3.78 23.12
C THR A 952 24.41 -2.41 23.75
N PRO A 953 23.66 -2.03 24.81
CA PRO A 953 23.77 -0.70 25.37
C PRO A 953 25.14 -0.47 26.02
N THR A 954 25.61 0.78 25.99
CA THR A 954 26.82 1.18 26.73
C THR A 954 26.61 1.05 28.24
N ASP A 955 27.69 1.06 29.04
CA ASP A 955 27.57 1.09 30.50
C ASP A 955 26.83 2.36 30.99
N GLY A 956 26.99 3.48 30.27
CA GLY A 956 26.32 4.75 30.55
C GLY A 956 24.84 4.73 30.19
N GLU A 957 24.48 4.20 29.01
CA GLU A 957 23.10 3.91 28.63
C GLU A 957 22.44 2.97 29.63
N THR A 958 23.12 1.88 30.00
CA THR A 958 22.60 0.88 30.94
C THR A 958 22.25 1.50 32.30
N LEU A 959 23.05 2.46 32.78
CA LEU A 959 22.81 3.16 34.05
C LEU A 959 21.66 4.18 33.94
N LEU A 960 21.60 4.94 32.84
CA LEU A 960 20.52 5.88 32.51
C LEU A 960 19.16 5.17 32.27
N LEU A 961 19.18 4.02 31.57
CA LEU A 961 18.01 3.17 31.33
C LEU A 961 17.47 2.56 32.64
N LYS A 962 18.35 2.21 33.59
CA LYS A 962 17.93 1.80 34.95
C LYS A 962 17.34 2.98 35.74
N HIS A 963 17.91 4.17 35.63
CA HIS A 963 17.41 5.37 36.33
C HIS A 963 16.01 5.84 35.84
N THR A 964 15.67 5.56 34.59
CA THR A 964 14.40 5.99 33.96
C THR A 964 13.28 4.93 33.97
N LEU A 965 13.57 3.71 34.43
CA LEU A 965 12.69 2.54 34.32
C LEU A 965 11.27 2.77 34.87
N GLU A 966 11.12 3.41 36.03
CA GLU A 966 9.80 3.60 36.67
C GLU A 966 8.88 4.50 35.82
N GLU A 967 9.38 5.63 35.33
CA GLU A 967 8.59 6.55 34.51
C GLU A 967 8.29 5.94 33.12
N ARG A 968 9.22 5.17 32.54
CA ARG A 968 8.93 4.39 31.32
C ARG A 968 7.81 3.38 31.55
N MET A 969 7.85 2.63 32.66
CA MET A 969 6.81 1.66 33.01
C MET A 969 5.44 2.33 33.23
N GLN A 970 5.38 3.50 33.87
CA GLN A 970 4.15 4.29 34.00
C GLN A 970 3.62 4.76 32.63
N LEU A 971 4.49 5.20 31.72
CA LEU A 971 4.13 5.63 30.36
C LEU A 971 3.67 4.46 29.48
N CYS A 972 4.38 3.33 29.48
CA CYS A 972 3.98 2.10 28.79
C CYS A 972 2.63 1.58 29.27
N ALA A 973 2.41 1.55 30.59
CA ALA A 973 1.12 1.17 31.17
C ALA A 973 0.00 2.13 30.75
N ARG A 974 0.26 3.44 30.67
CA ARG A 974 -0.72 4.44 30.22
C ARG A 974 -1.12 4.25 28.76
N ILE A 975 -0.15 4.10 27.85
CA ILE A 975 -0.38 3.88 26.41
C ILE A 975 -1.13 2.55 26.19
N SER A 976 -0.69 1.48 26.86
CA SER A 976 -1.35 0.17 26.83
C SER A 976 -2.82 0.22 27.28
N HIS A 977 -3.10 0.97 28.35
CA HIS A 977 -4.46 1.19 28.86
C HIS A 977 -5.33 1.99 27.87
N LEU A 978 -4.80 3.04 27.24
CA LEU A 978 -5.54 3.82 26.23
C LEU A 978 -5.94 2.96 25.03
N PHE A 979 -5.03 2.13 24.51
CA PHE A 979 -5.38 1.13 23.49
C PHE A 979 -6.47 0.15 23.95
N GLN A 980 -6.43 -0.31 25.21
CA GLN A 980 -7.45 -1.20 25.75
C GLN A 980 -8.82 -0.53 25.91
N VAL A 981 -8.89 0.75 26.27
CA VAL A 981 -10.15 1.51 26.33
C VAL A 981 -10.72 1.72 24.93
N LEU A 982 -9.92 2.21 23.98
CA LEU A 982 -10.36 2.42 22.59
C LEU A 982 -10.87 1.11 21.95
N ALA A 983 -10.14 0.01 22.15
CA ALA A 983 -10.55 -1.32 21.69
C ALA A 983 -11.85 -1.81 22.34
N SER A 984 -12.12 -1.41 23.59
CA SER A 984 -13.35 -1.79 24.30
C SER A 984 -14.55 -0.98 23.82
N SER A 985 -14.44 0.36 23.70
CA SER A 985 -15.50 1.21 23.14
C SER A 985 -15.86 0.80 21.71
N LEU A 986 -14.87 0.66 20.82
CA LEU A 986 -15.10 0.25 19.42
C LEU A 986 -15.83 -1.10 19.29
N ARG A 987 -15.56 -2.02 20.21
CA ARG A 987 -16.11 -3.39 20.18
C ARG A 987 -17.47 -3.52 20.86
N LEU A 988 -17.73 -2.73 21.90
CA LEU A 988 -19.02 -2.67 22.58
C LEU A 988 -19.99 -1.70 21.91
N GLU A 989 -19.52 -0.90 20.94
CA GLU A 989 -20.25 0.23 20.35
C GLU A 989 -20.70 1.26 21.41
N TYR A 990 -19.89 1.39 22.47
CA TYR A 990 -20.24 2.11 23.70
C TYR A 990 -19.56 3.48 23.75
N PRO A 991 -20.26 4.55 24.19
CA PRO A 991 -19.73 5.91 24.29
C PRO A 991 -18.45 6.03 25.15
N MET A 992 -17.64 7.05 24.86
CA MET A 992 -16.40 7.33 25.59
C MET A 992 -16.65 8.11 26.88
N ASN A 993 -15.85 7.89 27.92
CA ASN A 993 -15.92 8.69 29.14
C ASN A 993 -15.20 10.03 28.93
N ASP A 994 -15.81 11.14 29.36
CA ASP A 994 -15.47 12.54 29.02
C ASP A 994 -14.07 13.01 29.47
N ALA A 995 -13.34 12.20 30.23
CA ALA A 995 -12.00 12.51 30.73
C ALA A 995 -11.08 11.29 30.75
N LEU A 996 -10.47 10.93 29.60
CA LEU A 996 -9.37 9.98 29.61
C LEU A 996 -8.09 10.58 30.23
N PRO A 997 -7.28 9.78 30.94
CA PRO A 997 -5.97 10.20 31.41
C PRO A 997 -4.96 10.25 30.25
N SER A 998 -4.58 11.47 29.83
CA SER A 998 -3.57 11.70 28.80
C SER A 998 -2.20 11.06 29.10
N ALA A 999 -1.52 10.58 28.05
CA ALA A 999 -0.15 10.08 28.09
C ALA A 999 0.92 11.20 28.06
N GLU A 1000 0.53 12.47 27.88
CA GLU A 1000 1.43 13.63 27.92
C GLU A 1000 2.12 13.73 29.30
N ARG A 1001 1.35 13.65 30.41
CA ARG A 1001 1.90 13.87 31.76
C ARG A 1001 2.99 12.85 32.18
N PRO A 1002 2.88 11.52 31.93
CA PRO A 1002 3.98 10.59 32.19
C PRO A 1002 5.19 10.78 31.27
N ARG A 1003 5.00 11.21 30.02
CA ARG A 1003 6.11 11.58 29.11
C ARG A 1003 6.89 12.78 29.65
N ASP A 1004 6.18 13.81 30.10
CA ASP A 1004 6.81 15.02 30.66
C ASP A 1004 7.59 14.72 31.96
N ARG A 1005 7.12 13.74 32.77
CA ARG A 1005 7.87 13.22 33.92
C ARG A 1005 9.13 12.45 33.50
N LEU A 1006 9.04 11.59 32.49
CA LEU A 1006 10.20 10.87 31.96
C LEU A 1006 11.29 11.84 31.49
N LEU A 1007 10.92 12.88 30.73
CA LEU A 1007 11.85 13.96 30.33
C LEU A 1007 12.46 14.66 31.55
N THR A 1008 11.63 14.99 32.56
CA THR A 1008 12.10 15.56 33.84
C THR A 1008 13.08 14.63 34.57
N LYS A 1009 12.90 13.30 34.47
CA LYS A 1009 13.72 12.28 35.12
C LYS A 1009 15.07 12.08 34.41
N ILE A 1010 15.08 12.12 33.07
CA ILE A 1010 16.31 12.14 32.27
C ILE A 1010 17.12 13.41 32.59
N PHE A 1011 16.45 14.56 32.68
CA PHE A 1011 17.09 15.82 33.08
C PHE A 1011 17.69 15.76 34.50
N GLN A 1012 16.97 15.20 35.49
CA GLN A 1012 17.49 15.01 36.84
C GLN A 1012 18.80 14.19 36.84
N TYR A 1013 18.82 13.08 36.10
CA TYR A 1013 20.00 12.23 35.97
C TYR A 1013 21.19 12.99 35.37
N ARG A 1014 20.98 13.69 34.25
CA ARG A 1014 22.00 14.51 33.59
C ARG A 1014 22.57 15.58 34.53
N LYS A 1015 21.71 16.21 35.34
CA LYS A 1015 22.12 17.19 36.35
C LYS A 1015 22.94 16.57 37.49
N SER A 1016 22.59 15.37 37.97
CA SER A 1016 23.40 14.67 38.98
C SER A 1016 24.76 14.23 38.45
N ALA A 1017 24.84 13.71 37.21
CA ALA A 1017 26.10 13.32 36.58
C ALA A 1017 27.03 14.52 36.32
N ALA A 1018 26.47 15.69 35.97
CA ALA A 1018 27.21 16.94 35.87
C ALA A 1018 27.60 17.57 37.24
N SER A 1019 27.22 16.92 38.35
CA SER A 1019 27.50 17.37 39.73
C SER A 1019 28.39 16.41 40.53
N SER A 1020 28.75 15.24 39.98
CA SER A 1020 29.63 14.26 40.63
C SER A 1020 31.09 14.53 40.27
N GLU A 1021 31.92 14.86 41.27
CA GLU A 1021 33.36 15.14 41.11
C GLU A 1021 34.25 13.89 41.06
N ASP A 1022 33.67 12.68 41.09
CA ASP A 1022 34.39 11.41 41.17
C ASP A 1022 34.93 10.96 39.78
N PRO A 1023 36.27 10.94 39.56
CA PRO A 1023 36.84 10.59 38.25
C PRO A 1023 36.71 9.11 37.87
N SER A 1024 36.19 8.26 38.77
CA SER A 1024 36.02 6.82 38.56
C SER A 1024 34.60 6.41 38.16
N ALA A 1025 33.63 7.32 38.23
CA ALA A 1025 32.25 7.04 37.89
C ALA A 1025 32.02 6.97 36.37
N VAL A 1026 31.29 5.94 35.90
CA VAL A 1026 30.83 5.87 34.51
C VAL A 1026 29.74 6.91 34.29
N VAL A 1027 30.10 8.01 33.64
CA VAL A 1027 29.18 9.08 33.22
C VAL A 1027 28.64 8.77 31.82
N ALA A 1028 27.32 8.87 31.66
CA ALA A 1028 26.67 8.67 30.36
C ALA A 1028 27.08 9.76 29.36
N THR A 1029 27.48 9.35 28.16
CA THR A 1029 27.89 10.22 27.04
C THR A 1029 26.69 10.96 26.45
N ASP A 1030 26.91 12.00 25.63
CA ASP A 1030 25.82 12.67 24.90
C ASP A 1030 25.08 11.76 23.91
N GLU A 1031 25.74 10.70 23.43
CA GLU A 1031 25.17 9.72 22.49
C GLU A 1031 24.23 8.75 23.26
N ASP A 1032 24.58 8.38 24.49
CA ASP A 1032 23.78 7.52 25.38
C ASP A 1032 22.35 8.05 25.69
N TYR A 1033 22.10 9.35 25.51
CA TYR A 1033 20.77 9.94 25.73
C TYR A 1033 19.86 9.85 24.49
N GLU A 1034 20.40 9.67 23.28
CA GLU A 1034 19.63 9.74 22.04
C GLU A 1034 18.54 8.66 21.96
N LEU A 1035 18.82 7.46 22.48
CA LEU A 1035 17.88 6.33 22.58
C LEU A 1035 16.59 6.69 23.36
N LEU A 1036 16.75 7.33 24.53
CA LEU A 1036 15.62 7.75 25.36
C LEU A 1036 14.89 8.97 24.81
N TYR A 1037 15.60 9.82 24.05
CA TYR A 1037 15.00 10.95 23.34
C TYR A 1037 14.20 10.53 22.11
N ALA A 1038 14.66 9.52 21.36
CA ALA A 1038 13.86 8.86 20.33
C ALA A 1038 12.59 8.26 20.95
N TYR A 1039 12.71 7.55 22.07
CA TYR A 1039 11.57 6.97 22.79
C TYR A 1039 10.56 8.04 23.30
N ALA A 1040 11.04 9.16 23.86
CA ALA A 1040 10.18 10.26 24.30
C ALA A 1040 9.44 10.95 23.12
N LEU A 1041 10.12 11.10 21.98
CA LEU A 1041 9.57 11.64 20.74
C LEU A 1041 8.50 10.71 20.13
N VAL A 1042 8.79 9.41 20.05
CA VAL A 1042 7.87 8.39 19.55
C VAL A 1042 6.64 8.26 20.44
N THR A 1043 6.80 8.23 21.77
CA THR A 1043 5.66 8.18 22.70
C THR A 1043 4.79 9.43 22.64
N GLY A 1044 5.38 10.62 22.37
CA GLY A 1044 4.63 11.84 22.06
C GLY A 1044 3.75 11.71 20.81
N GLN A 1045 4.31 11.19 19.71
CA GLN A 1045 3.55 10.96 18.47
C GLN A 1045 2.44 9.92 18.64
N LEU A 1046 2.68 8.86 19.42
CA LEU A 1046 1.65 7.88 19.79
C LEU A 1046 0.51 8.53 20.59
N ALA A 1047 0.83 9.39 21.56
CA ALA A 1047 -0.18 10.12 22.32
C ALA A 1047 -1.04 11.03 21.40
N GLU A 1048 -0.42 11.72 20.44
CA GLU A 1048 -1.15 12.61 19.51
C GLU A 1048 -2.10 11.83 18.56
N GLU A 1049 -1.67 10.68 18.02
CA GLU A 1049 -2.51 9.86 17.14
C GLU A 1049 -3.60 9.07 17.91
N ILE A 1050 -3.33 8.64 19.14
CA ILE A 1050 -4.36 8.11 20.06
C ILE A 1050 -5.45 9.17 20.29
N LYS A 1051 -5.07 10.42 20.58
CA LYS A 1051 -5.96 11.56 20.82
C LYS A 1051 -6.76 12.01 19.58
N LYS A 1052 -6.33 11.61 18.37
CA LYS A 1052 -7.11 11.77 17.12
C LYS A 1052 -8.15 10.65 16.98
N ILE A 1053 -7.77 9.41 17.30
CA ILE A 1053 -8.69 8.26 17.27
C ILE A 1053 -9.77 8.39 18.35
N GLU A 1054 -9.42 8.83 19.55
CA GLU A 1054 -10.32 9.17 20.66
C GLU A 1054 -11.49 10.04 20.16
N LYS A 1055 -11.19 11.17 19.50
CA LYS A 1055 -12.19 12.07 18.90
C LYS A 1055 -13.02 11.45 17.79
N GLU A 1056 -12.43 10.59 16.95
CA GLU A 1056 -13.19 9.88 15.92
C GLU A 1056 -14.11 8.81 16.53
N VAL A 1057 -13.77 8.24 17.69
CA VAL A 1057 -14.58 7.28 18.45
C VAL A 1057 -15.71 8.00 19.21
N GLU A 1058 -15.44 9.15 19.83
CA GLU A 1058 -16.44 10.08 20.38
C GLU A 1058 -17.47 10.48 19.30
N LEU A 1059 -17.01 10.88 18.11
CA LEU A 1059 -17.89 11.22 16.98
C LEU A 1059 -18.69 10.03 16.40
N LEU A 1060 -18.37 8.79 16.78
CA LEU A 1060 -19.05 7.58 16.32
C LEU A 1060 -20.02 6.98 17.33
N PHE A 1061 -19.76 7.12 18.64
CA PHE A 1061 -20.56 6.50 19.71
C PHE A 1061 -21.07 7.48 20.77
N GLY A 1062 -20.62 8.75 20.73
CA GLY A 1062 -20.93 9.76 21.73
C GLY A 1062 -20.03 9.71 22.97
N VAL A 1063 -20.35 10.60 23.92
CA VAL A 1063 -19.77 10.65 25.27
C VAL A 1063 -20.79 10.05 26.26
N VAL A 1064 -20.31 9.48 27.37
CA VAL A 1064 -21.17 8.92 28.43
C VAL A 1064 -21.88 10.05 29.15
N ASP A 1065 -23.21 10.04 29.08
CA ASP A 1065 -24.12 10.91 29.83
C ASP A 1065 -24.79 10.10 30.97
N GLU A 1066 -25.18 10.76 32.08
CA GLU A 1066 -25.94 10.10 33.15
C GLU A 1066 -27.28 9.57 32.64
N ASP A 1067 -27.88 10.26 31.67
CA ASP A 1067 -29.12 9.86 31.01
C ASP A 1067 -29.03 8.51 30.27
N LEU A 1068 -27.83 8.10 29.83
CA LEU A 1068 -27.57 6.80 29.20
C LEU A 1068 -27.38 5.65 30.21
N LEU A 1069 -27.19 5.96 31.50
CA LEU A 1069 -26.89 4.99 32.56
C LEU A 1069 -27.98 4.89 33.65
N LYS A 1070 -29.15 5.49 33.40
CA LYS A 1070 -30.33 5.35 34.27
C LYS A 1070 -30.75 3.88 34.38
N LEU A 1071 -30.61 3.31 35.57
CA LEU A 1071 -31.12 1.98 35.92
C LEU A 1071 -32.65 1.99 35.84
N GLN A 1072 -33.21 0.96 35.17
CA GLN A 1072 -34.65 0.69 35.07
C GLN A 1072 -35.07 -0.40 36.06
#